data_AF-A0A833M0E7-F1
#
_entry.id   AF-A0A833M0E7-F1
#
_cell.length_a   1.000
_cell.length_b   1.000
_cell.length_c   1.000
_cell.angle_alpha   90.00
_cell.angle_beta   90.00
_cell.angle_gamma   90.00
#
_symmetry.space_group_name_H-M   'P 1'
#
loop_
_entity.id
_entity.type
_entity.pdbx_description
1 polymer ?
#
loop_
_entity_poly.entity_id
_entity_poly.type
_entity_poly.pdbx_seq_one_letter_code
_entity_poly.pdbx_strand_id
1 'polypeptide(L)'
;MICKKPDSICSMHFSSFLSVCLFLLLFVNSCLLTDPILCPLNLPCSEKEENNSLLLALLGGGGGGSTGHTAPPTLLFSPTAFSFVKDAEISAVTPSITATPLTNCVSTPGLPDGLILSETTCMISGTPTTTQPAASYTITASNAYGSGTTTISIEVTAAGSAPTVHYSGSPFTFSENSAITTITPTLGGNTPTACVSAPALPTGLTLNNTSCAISGTPTETQAATTHTITASNAYGSGAATISITVNAAIVAPTISFSGSPFVFTQNTTISSITPTLTGSTLTNCSASPDLPSGLTLNIITCRISGTPTATQVATNHTITATNSAGSDQAVINIAVNAAGTPPEISYSGSPFTFTQNTAITTITPSLAGDPPTSCTVSPSLPTGLSINATSCAISGTPTATQASTVHTVTASNVYGTDDTTISITVNAIGTAPTISYSGSPFNYEQYDAIATLTPTLGGSTPTGCSASPALPAGLSINPASCVISGAPTATQASTIHSITASNAYGSATTDITVSVNADSAAPAVISSTPANAATAVAPQDGTITIVFNDQMNTSLTPSLTTEAYNGSSYVSIPNTGTTFTWSADKKTLTINISWIWFPENTQLRWTLAAANLKDNSGNAITAAVQRVFTTTSRNTYFPIADTGQTFCYNGSTIIPCGDSSFPNQDGDFSNTPNKRSFTGPMPHPVYANDYTTTDNVTGFTWKTCSQGQLMGGSLDCKGSGTNSPYGATTYTWYNAINACADLNIQNGGAGYAGRTHWRLPTLSELESLPDYGTSNTAKIDNTGFPGAVTSYYWSTSTAVHNQSNAWFVHFSDGYAMHGHSKSTSFFVRCVSLEP
;
A
#
# COMPACT_ATOMS: atom_id res chain seq x y z
N MET A 1 26.80 -28.68 -20.01
CA MET A 1 26.71 -27.42 -20.78
C MET A 1 26.26 -26.35 -19.77
N ILE A 2 27.07 -25.37 -19.35
CA ILE A 2 27.71 -24.30 -20.15
C ILE A 2 26.63 -23.54 -20.91
N CYS A 3 26.26 -22.28 -20.59
CA CYS A 3 26.69 -21.35 -19.53
C CYS A 3 25.52 -20.37 -19.19
N LYS A 4 25.58 -19.29 -18.41
CA LYS A 4 26.68 -18.48 -17.82
C LYS A 4 26.21 -17.72 -16.55
N LYS A 5 27.13 -17.04 -15.86
CA LYS A 5 26.96 -15.87 -14.94
C LYS A 5 27.98 -14.78 -15.39
N PRO A 6 28.11 -13.56 -14.81
CA PRO A 6 27.40 -12.96 -13.66
C PRO A 6 26.83 -11.54 -13.89
N ASP A 7 25.96 -11.12 -12.98
CA ASP A 7 25.92 -9.87 -12.18
C ASP A 7 26.41 -8.50 -12.74
N SER A 8 25.53 -7.48 -12.55
CA SER A 8 25.81 -6.12 -12.04
C SER A 8 26.03 -4.87 -12.94
N ILE A 9 25.19 -3.84 -12.64
CA ILE A 9 25.46 -2.38 -12.57
C ILE A 9 25.80 -1.67 -13.90
N CYS A 10 24.92 -0.91 -14.57
CA CYS A 10 24.13 0.30 -14.21
C CYS A 10 24.88 1.64 -14.39
N SER A 11 24.37 2.54 -15.26
CA SER A 11 24.64 4.00 -15.22
C SER A 11 23.74 4.81 -16.19
N MET A 12 22.98 5.79 -15.66
CA MET A 12 22.51 7.07 -16.27
C MET A 12 21.68 7.04 -17.61
N HIS A 13 20.92 8.07 -18.02
CA HIS A 13 20.75 9.46 -17.56
C HIS A 13 19.28 9.90 -17.38
N PHE A 14 19.13 11.11 -16.82
CA PHE A 14 17.97 11.99 -16.59
C PHE A 14 16.93 12.04 -17.74
N SER A 15 15.66 12.43 -17.53
CA SER A 15 15.14 13.39 -16.53
C SER A 15 13.66 13.18 -16.10
N SER A 16 13.20 14.05 -15.18
CA SER A 16 11.82 14.37 -14.73
C SER A 16 11.34 13.85 -13.36
N PHE A 17 10.72 14.77 -12.60
CA PHE A 17 9.91 14.64 -11.36
C PHE A 17 10.40 13.79 -10.15
N LEU A 18 11.50 14.24 -9.54
CA LEU A 18 11.58 14.66 -8.13
C LEU A 18 10.66 13.99 -7.06
N SER A 19 11.19 13.04 -6.25
CA SER A 19 10.98 12.96 -4.78
C SER A 19 11.80 11.83 -4.10
N VAL A 20 12.79 12.20 -3.28
CA VAL A 20 13.62 11.34 -2.39
C VAL A 20 14.12 12.28 -1.26
N CYS A 21 14.20 11.97 0.05
CA CYS A 21 14.20 10.69 0.77
C CYS A 21 13.49 10.76 2.15
N LEU A 22 13.09 9.60 2.67
CA LEU A 22 13.18 9.11 4.07
C LEU A 22 13.29 10.13 5.24
N PHE A 23 12.39 10.02 6.25
CA PHE A 23 12.73 9.99 7.70
C PHE A 23 11.49 9.64 8.58
N LEU A 24 11.73 8.85 9.65
CA LEU A 24 11.12 8.83 11.01
C LEU A 24 9.60 9.04 11.33
N LEU A 25 9.21 8.46 12.48
CA LEU A 25 8.19 8.88 13.47
C LEU A 25 6.66 8.78 13.16
N LEU A 26 5.95 8.08 14.07
CA LEU A 26 4.62 8.39 14.69
C LEU A 26 3.39 8.58 13.74
N PHE A 27 2.12 8.31 14.12
CA PHE A 27 1.48 7.74 15.31
C PHE A 27 0.03 7.28 14.96
N VAL A 28 -0.56 6.33 15.72
CA VAL A 28 -2.00 6.28 16.16
C VAL A 28 -3.10 6.39 15.07
N ASN A 29 -4.13 5.53 14.95
CA ASN A 29 -4.99 4.82 15.90
C ASN A 29 -5.69 3.63 15.16
N SER A 30 -6.49 2.70 15.69
CA SER A 30 -7.18 2.50 16.99
C SER A 30 -7.40 0.99 17.28
N CYS A 31 -7.67 0.65 18.55
CA CYS A 31 -8.66 -0.34 19.06
C CYS A 31 -8.90 -1.72 18.37
N LEU A 32 -9.20 -2.83 19.08
CA LEU A 32 -9.04 -3.27 20.48
C LEU A 32 -9.55 -4.75 20.56
N LEU A 33 -9.46 -5.39 21.73
CA LEU A 33 -10.09 -6.69 22.11
C LEU A 33 -9.50 -7.97 21.46
N THR A 34 -9.44 -9.14 22.10
CA THR A 34 -9.07 -9.55 23.49
C THR A 34 -8.99 -11.09 23.53
N ASP A 35 -8.07 -11.66 24.31
CA ASP A 35 -7.97 -13.11 24.60
C ASP A 35 -7.74 -13.36 26.12
N PRO A 36 -7.92 -14.59 26.66
CA PRO A 36 -8.47 -14.76 28.01
C PRO A 36 -7.59 -15.46 29.09
N ILE A 37 -7.91 -15.18 30.36
CA ILE A 37 -8.03 -16.12 31.50
C ILE A 37 -6.78 -16.96 31.93
N LEU A 38 -6.16 -16.64 33.09
CA LEU A 38 -6.23 -17.39 34.39
C LEU A 38 -5.34 -16.81 35.53
N CYS A 39 -5.68 -17.21 36.77
CA CYS A 39 -5.12 -16.89 38.12
C CYS A 39 -3.66 -17.38 38.39
N PRO A 40 -3.01 -17.16 39.59
CA PRO A 40 -3.56 -16.74 40.90
C PRO A 40 -2.74 -15.76 41.83
N LEU A 41 -3.44 -15.24 42.87
CA LEU A 41 -3.04 -15.02 44.29
C LEU A 41 -2.00 -13.97 44.78
N ASN A 42 -2.37 -13.41 45.95
CA ASN A 42 -1.62 -12.72 47.02
C ASN A 42 -1.14 -11.25 46.86
N LEU A 43 -1.47 -10.45 47.89
CA LEU A 43 -1.06 -9.07 48.16
C LEU A 43 -1.00 -8.83 49.69
N PRO A 44 -0.04 -8.05 50.21
CA PRO A 44 -0.08 -7.47 51.55
C PRO A 44 -0.27 -5.93 51.56
N CYS A 45 -0.53 -5.42 52.76
CA CYS A 45 -0.48 -4.02 53.25
C CYS A 45 0.74 -3.19 52.79
N SER A 46 0.83 -1.86 52.97
CA SER A 46 -0.13 -0.75 53.29
C SER A 46 0.71 0.52 53.55
N GLU A 47 0.31 1.72 53.11
CA GLU A 47 0.91 2.97 53.65
C GLU A 47 0.01 4.22 53.49
N LYS A 48 0.30 5.29 54.24
CA LYS A 48 -0.59 6.47 54.42
C LYS A 48 0.18 7.70 54.95
N GLU A 49 0.04 8.84 54.27
CA GLU A 49 0.42 10.21 54.71
C GLU A 49 -0.59 11.24 54.14
N GLU A 50 -0.56 12.54 54.45
CA GLU A 50 -0.77 13.20 55.77
C GLU A 50 -1.19 14.69 55.55
N ASN A 51 -1.21 15.52 56.62
CA ASN A 51 -1.45 16.99 56.68
C ASN A 51 -2.90 17.56 56.62
N ASN A 52 -3.25 18.73 57.22
CA ASN A 52 -2.83 19.41 58.48
C ASN A 52 -3.75 20.65 58.81
N SER A 53 -3.51 21.33 59.95
CA SER A 53 -3.88 22.74 60.34
C SER A 53 -4.94 22.95 61.47
N LEU A 54 -5.04 24.19 62.02
CA LEU A 54 -5.12 24.51 63.48
C LEU A 54 -6.02 25.73 63.90
N LEU A 55 -6.07 26.06 65.23
CA LEU A 55 -6.38 27.37 65.95
C LEU A 55 -7.77 27.46 66.72
N LEU A 56 -8.03 28.11 67.90
CA LEU A 56 -7.30 28.46 69.17
C LEU A 56 -8.23 29.11 70.29
N ALA A 57 -7.92 28.94 71.61
CA ALA A 57 -8.24 29.79 72.82
C ALA A 57 -9.68 29.94 73.46
N LEU A 58 -9.95 30.37 74.74
CA LEU A 58 -9.28 30.43 76.11
C LEU A 58 -10.25 30.90 77.30
N LEU A 59 -10.12 30.34 78.54
CA LEU A 59 -10.28 30.89 79.96
C LEU A 59 -11.59 31.48 80.65
N GLY A 60 -11.68 31.45 82.02
CA GLY A 60 -12.53 32.36 82.89
C GLY A 60 -12.86 32.03 84.42
N GLY A 61 -12.99 33.04 85.34
CA GLY A 61 -13.48 33.02 86.80
C GLY A 61 -12.85 34.13 87.74
N GLY A 62 -13.20 34.53 89.01
CA GLY A 62 -14.33 34.40 90.04
C GLY A 62 -13.83 34.22 91.54
N GLY A 63 -14.33 34.73 92.72
CA GLY A 63 -15.23 35.83 93.23
C GLY A 63 -15.77 35.67 94.73
N GLY A 64 -15.91 36.70 95.63
CA GLY A 64 -16.69 36.63 96.94
C GLY A 64 -16.47 37.63 98.16
N GLY A 65 -17.41 37.76 99.15
CA GLY A 65 -17.18 38.20 100.59
C GLY A 65 -18.17 39.11 101.45
N SER A 66 -18.54 38.70 102.69
CA SER A 66 -18.84 39.48 103.97
C SER A 66 -20.26 39.89 104.55
N THR A 67 -20.48 39.57 105.85
CA THR A 67 -21.29 40.21 106.97
C THR A 67 -22.82 40.45 106.97
N GLY A 68 -23.51 40.12 108.10
CA GLY A 68 -24.77 40.76 108.56
C GLY A 68 -25.75 39.88 109.38
N HIS A 69 -26.33 40.38 110.48
CA HIS A 69 -27.37 39.66 111.28
C HIS A 69 -28.80 39.88 110.75
N THR A 70 -28.94 39.78 109.42
CA THR A 70 -30.20 39.87 108.65
C THR A 70 -30.07 38.93 107.46
N ALA A 71 -29.96 37.61 107.74
CA ALA A 71 -29.43 36.63 106.80
C ALA A 71 -30.42 35.48 106.52
N PRO A 72 -30.59 35.10 105.23
CA PRO A 72 -31.22 33.85 104.81
C PRO A 72 -30.55 32.59 105.39
N PRO A 73 -31.25 31.44 105.45
CA PRO A 73 -30.68 30.17 105.88
C PRO A 73 -29.75 29.58 104.80
N THR A 74 -28.69 28.88 105.21
CA THR A 74 -27.83 28.08 104.31
C THR A 74 -28.11 26.59 104.50
N LEU A 75 -28.06 25.79 103.43
CA LEU A 75 -28.34 24.34 103.46
C LEU A 75 -27.28 23.56 102.67
N LEU A 76 -26.95 22.35 103.14
CA LEU A 76 -26.03 21.45 102.46
C LEU A 76 -26.42 19.97 102.65
N PHE A 77 -26.40 19.20 101.57
CA PHE A 77 -26.45 17.73 101.56
C PHE A 77 -25.07 17.14 101.23
N SER A 78 -24.77 15.96 101.75
CA SER A 78 -23.56 15.20 101.40
C SER A 78 -23.84 13.69 101.50
N PRO A 79 -23.67 12.89 100.42
CA PRO A 79 -23.33 13.32 99.07
C PRO A 79 -24.44 14.14 98.40
N THR A 80 -24.18 14.65 97.20
CA THR A 80 -25.16 15.39 96.37
C THR A 80 -25.73 14.56 95.23
N ALA A 81 -25.39 13.27 95.12
CA ALA A 81 -25.90 12.35 94.11
C ALA A 81 -26.22 10.98 94.73
N PHE A 82 -27.37 10.42 94.36
CA PHE A 82 -27.89 9.16 94.89
C PHE A 82 -28.43 8.28 93.77
N SER A 83 -28.20 6.96 93.84
CA SER A 83 -28.82 5.99 92.93
C SER A 83 -29.38 4.83 93.75
N PHE A 84 -30.62 4.47 93.47
CA PHE A 84 -31.43 3.50 94.22
C PHE A 84 -31.97 2.40 93.28
N VAL A 85 -32.71 1.44 93.84
CA VAL A 85 -33.39 0.38 93.07
C VAL A 85 -34.90 0.54 93.29
N LYS A 86 -35.69 0.40 92.21
CA LYS A 86 -37.15 0.55 92.27
C LYS A 86 -37.74 -0.48 93.22
N ASP A 87 -38.72 -0.06 94.01
CA ASP A 87 -39.43 -0.88 95.01
C ASP A 87 -38.55 -1.38 96.18
N ALA A 88 -37.31 -0.88 96.31
CA ALA A 88 -36.46 -1.07 97.49
C ALA A 88 -36.43 0.21 98.35
N GLU A 89 -36.64 0.07 99.66
CA GLU A 89 -36.66 1.18 100.62
C GLU A 89 -35.28 1.84 100.76
N ILE A 90 -35.22 3.18 100.86
CA ILE A 90 -33.97 3.93 100.96
C ILE A 90 -33.62 4.28 102.41
N SER A 91 -32.32 4.28 102.71
CA SER A 91 -31.80 4.97 103.90
C SER A 91 -32.06 6.47 103.78
N ALA A 92 -32.66 7.07 104.81
CA ALA A 92 -33.00 8.49 104.83
C ALA A 92 -31.77 9.42 104.77
N VAL A 93 -31.95 10.59 104.14
CA VAL A 93 -30.90 11.57 103.86
C VAL A 93 -31.21 12.90 104.55
N THR A 94 -30.30 13.38 105.40
CA THR A 94 -30.46 14.61 106.20
C THR A 94 -29.47 15.72 105.80
N PRO A 95 -29.90 16.98 105.67
CA PRO A 95 -29.02 18.12 105.45
C PRO A 95 -28.58 18.83 106.74
N SER A 96 -27.58 19.71 106.63
CA SER A 96 -27.15 20.64 107.68
C SER A 96 -27.62 22.07 107.39
N ILE A 97 -28.06 22.81 108.42
CA ILE A 97 -28.77 24.11 108.30
C ILE A 97 -28.31 25.09 109.38
N THR A 98 -28.04 26.35 109.02
CA THR A 98 -27.33 27.31 109.89
C THR A 98 -28.16 28.40 110.59
N ALA A 99 -29.35 28.76 110.09
CA ALA A 99 -30.16 29.85 110.65
C ALA A 99 -31.65 29.48 110.73
N THR A 100 -32.12 29.17 111.94
CA THR A 100 -33.46 28.65 112.25
C THR A 100 -34.25 29.62 113.15
N PRO A 101 -35.59 29.51 113.24
CA PRO A 101 -36.47 28.55 112.57
C PRO A 101 -36.62 28.82 111.07
N LEU A 102 -36.83 27.74 110.30
CA LEU A 102 -37.33 27.81 108.94
C LEU A 102 -38.85 27.99 108.97
N THR A 103 -39.38 28.68 107.96
CA THR A 103 -40.82 28.83 107.71
C THR A 103 -41.30 28.02 106.51
N ASN A 104 -40.40 27.54 105.64
CA ASN A 104 -40.71 26.65 104.53
C ASN A 104 -39.43 25.92 104.02
N CYS A 105 -39.59 24.74 103.44
CA CYS A 105 -38.58 24.02 102.67
C CYS A 105 -39.23 23.22 101.53
N VAL A 106 -38.85 23.51 100.28
CA VAL A 106 -39.46 22.93 99.07
C VAL A 106 -38.41 22.40 98.09
N SER A 107 -38.77 21.41 97.30
CA SER A 107 -37.98 20.95 96.14
C SER A 107 -38.60 21.48 94.84
N THR A 108 -37.74 21.95 93.92
CA THR A 108 -38.10 22.28 92.55
C THR A 108 -37.16 21.57 91.56
N PRO A 109 -37.67 20.67 90.69
CA PRO A 109 -39.02 20.07 90.73
C PRO A 109 -39.27 19.26 92.02
N GLY A 110 -40.48 18.77 92.23
CA GLY A 110 -40.80 17.87 93.34
C GLY A 110 -40.01 16.55 93.26
N LEU A 111 -39.72 15.94 94.41
CA LEU A 111 -38.95 14.69 94.50
C LEU A 111 -39.67 13.48 93.85
N PRO A 112 -38.93 12.39 93.52
CA PRO A 112 -39.48 11.19 92.86
C PRO A 112 -40.63 10.53 93.63
N ASP A 113 -41.56 9.88 92.92
CA ASP A 113 -42.73 9.25 93.54
C ASP A 113 -42.34 8.17 94.55
N GLY A 114 -42.82 8.35 95.79
CA GLY A 114 -42.47 7.53 96.95
C GLY A 114 -41.29 8.06 97.79
N LEU A 115 -40.64 9.15 97.40
CA LEU A 115 -39.70 9.92 98.22
C LEU A 115 -40.35 11.23 98.71
N ILE A 116 -40.14 11.57 99.98
CA ILE A 116 -40.81 12.69 100.67
C ILE A 116 -39.76 13.67 101.23
N LEU A 117 -40.00 14.99 101.08
CA LEU A 117 -39.20 16.07 101.69
C LEU A 117 -39.93 16.68 102.90
N SER A 118 -39.23 16.92 104.00
CA SER A 118 -39.75 17.63 105.18
C SER A 118 -39.71 19.16 105.02
N GLU A 119 -40.85 19.84 105.18
CA GLU A 119 -40.96 21.31 105.07
C GLU A 119 -40.19 22.09 106.16
N THR A 120 -39.93 21.48 107.32
CA THR A 120 -39.28 22.17 108.47
C THR A 120 -37.85 21.70 108.76
N THR A 121 -37.44 20.56 108.19
CA THR A 121 -36.09 20.00 108.40
C THR A 121 -35.36 19.62 107.11
N CYS A 122 -36.01 19.71 105.95
CA CYS A 122 -35.46 19.39 104.62
C CYS A 122 -34.89 17.95 104.47
N MET A 123 -35.24 17.02 105.37
CA MET A 123 -34.88 15.61 105.28
C MET A 123 -35.63 14.90 104.14
N ILE A 124 -34.97 13.93 103.49
CA ILE A 124 -35.51 13.09 102.40
C ILE A 124 -35.58 11.63 102.85
N SER A 125 -36.69 10.93 102.60
CA SER A 125 -36.88 9.51 102.93
C SER A 125 -37.98 8.85 102.11
N GLY A 126 -37.96 7.51 101.98
CA GLY A 126 -39.08 6.72 101.46
C GLY A 126 -38.67 5.49 100.67
N THR A 127 -39.52 5.07 99.72
CA THR A 127 -39.28 3.97 98.80
C THR A 127 -39.61 4.44 97.39
N PRO A 128 -38.64 4.60 96.47
CA PRO A 128 -38.92 5.05 95.11
C PRO A 128 -39.70 3.97 94.37
N THR A 129 -41.00 4.21 94.16
CA THR A 129 -41.92 3.27 93.50
C THR A 129 -41.84 3.35 91.98
N THR A 130 -41.10 4.33 91.45
CA THR A 130 -40.86 4.56 90.01
C THR A 130 -39.37 4.57 89.69
N THR A 131 -38.94 3.76 88.70
CA THR A 131 -37.63 3.93 88.04
C THR A 131 -37.54 5.31 87.39
N GLN A 132 -36.40 5.97 87.51
CA GLN A 132 -36.09 7.21 86.79
C GLN A 132 -34.59 7.32 86.50
N PRO A 133 -34.19 8.00 85.41
CA PRO A 133 -32.80 8.39 85.20
C PRO A 133 -32.37 9.46 86.23
N ALA A 134 -31.06 9.68 86.35
CA ALA A 134 -30.50 10.71 87.22
C ALA A 134 -31.03 12.12 86.89
N ALA A 135 -31.91 12.65 87.75
CA ALA A 135 -32.49 13.99 87.63
C ALA A 135 -32.05 14.90 88.77
N SER A 136 -31.98 16.21 88.53
CA SER A 136 -31.50 17.22 89.51
C SER A 136 -32.65 17.97 90.17
N TYR A 137 -32.58 18.13 91.50
CA TYR A 137 -33.59 18.73 92.36
C TYR A 137 -32.98 19.87 93.17
N THR A 138 -33.56 21.07 93.09
CA THR A 138 -33.12 22.23 93.87
C THR A 138 -33.97 22.35 95.12
N ILE A 139 -33.34 22.20 96.29
CA ILE A 139 -33.98 22.35 97.60
C ILE A 139 -33.83 23.81 98.04
N THR A 140 -34.94 24.50 98.25
CA THR A 140 -35.02 25.89 98.71
C THR A 140 -35.62 25.93 100.11
N ALA A 141 -34.96 26.57 101.07
CA ALA A 141 -35.55 26.83 102.38
C ALA A 141 -35.52 28.31 102.75
N SER A 142 -36.50 28.73 103.54
CA SER A 142 -36.82 30.14 103.79
C SER A 142 -37.01 30.41 105.28
N ASN A 143 -36.63 31.61 105.72
CA ASN A 143 -37.03 32.19 107.00
C ASN A 143 -37.50 33.65 106.78
N ALA A 144 -37.85 34.36 107.85
CA ALA A 144 -38.37 35.74 107.79
C ALA A 144 -37.37 36.78 107.23
N TYR A 145 -36.09 36.42 107.05
CA TYR A 145 -35.01 37.26 106.53
C TYR A 145 -34.55 36.84 105.13
N GLY A 146 -35.22 35.86 104.51
CA GLY A 146 -35.03 35.43 103.12
C GLY A 146 -34.81 33.93 102.97
N SER A 147 -34.38 33.51 101.78
CA SER A 147 -34.24 32.10 101.38
C SER A 147 -32.84 31.74 100.86
N GLY A 148 -32.42 30.49 101.08
CA GLY A 148 -31.22 29.90 100.48
C GLY A 148 -31.51 28.55 99.83
N THR A 149 -30.62 28.12 98.92
CA THR A 149 -30.85 26.98 98.03
C THR A 149 -29.64 26.06 97.94
N THR A 150 -29.88 24.78 97.64
CA THR A 150 -28.84 23.78 97.31
C THR A 150 -29.40 22.74 96.34
N THR A 151 -28.57 21.93 95.68
CA THR A 151 -29.00 21.03 94.59
C THR A 151 -28.42 19.62 94.77
N ILE A 152 -29.25 18.61 94.49
CA ILE A 152 -28.90 17.17 94.54
C ILE A 152 -29.38 16.45 93.28
N SER A 153 -28.91 15.23 93.00
CA SER A 153 -29.45 14.35 91.97
C SER A 153 -29.86 12.96 92.48
N ILE A 154 -30.88 12.35 91.86
CA ILE A 154 -31.45 11.05 92.24
C ILE A 154 -31.77 10.19 91.00
N GLU A 155 -31.38 8.91 91.03
CA GLU A 155 -31.66 7.87 90.02
C GLU A 155 -32.26 6.59 90.66
N VAL A 156 -33.02 5.78 89.90
CA VAL A 156 -33.67 4.55 90.38
C VAL A 156 -33.69 3.43 89.31
N THR A 157 -33.20 2.22 89.64
CA THR A 157 -32.84 1.12 88.68
C THR A 157 -33.44 -0.30 89.02
N ALA A 158 -32.99 -1.42 88.39
CA ALA A 158 -33.60 -2.79 88.48
C ALA A 158 -32.60 -3.98 88.23
N ALA A 159 -33.02 -5.26 88.33
CA ALA A 159 -32.15 -6.48 88.35
C ALA A 159 -32.61 -7.70 87.49
N GLY A 160 -31.72 -8.69 87.19
CA GLY A 160 -32.02 -9.86 86.33
C GLY A 160 -30.88 -10.89 86.06
N SER A 161 -31.05 -11.78 85.06
CA SER A 161 -30.18 -12.94 84.70
C SER A 161 -30.16 -13.30 83.18
N ALA A 162 -29.21 -14.12 82.71
CA ALA A 162 -28.93 -14.40 81.29
C ALA A 162 -29.95 -15.30 80.54
N PRO A 163 -30.12 -15.19 79.21
CA PRO A 163 -31.13 -15.93 78.44
C PRO A 163 -30.65 -17.26 77.82
N THR A 164 -31.59 -18.16 77.55
CA THR A 164 -31.42 -19.38 76.72
C THR A 164 -32.49 -19.49 75.63
N VAL A 165 -32.21 -20.19 74.53
CA VAL A 165 -33.07 -20.29 73.33
C VAL A 165 -33.05 -21.70 72.72
N HIS A 166 -34.19 -22.17 72.20
CA HIS A 166 -34.30 -23.45 71.48
C HIS A 166 -35.44 -23.44 70.44
N TYR A 167 -35.25 -24.13 69.30
CA TYR A 167 -36.24 -24.26 68.23
C TYR A 167 -36.56 -25.73 67.93
N SER A 168 -37.85 -26.07 67.89
CA SER A 168 -38.34 -27.37 67.39
C SER A 168 -38.68 -27.30 65.90
N GLY A 169 -38.43 -28.37 65.15
CA GLY A 169 -38.90 -28.53 63.75
C GLY A 169 -37.86 -28.30 62.65
N SER A 170 -36.61 -27.93 63.00
CA SER A 170 -35.50 -27.89 62.03
C SER A 170 -35.12 -29.32 61.55
N PRO A 171 -34.80 -29.54 60.26
CA PRO A 171 -34.68 -28.56 59.18
C PRO A 171 -36.03 -28.12 58.61
N PHE A 172 -36.12 -26.84 58.23
CA PHE A 172 -37.30 -26.25 57.60
C PHE A 172 -37.13 -26.16 56.08
N THR A 173 -38.21 -26.39 55.34
CA THR A 173 -38.26 -26.24 53.88
C THR A 173 -39.46 -25.37 53.51
N PHE A 174 -39.22 -24.34 52.72
CA PHE A 174 -40.21 -23.39 52.24
C PHE A 174 -40.23 -23.30 50.71
N SER A 175 -41.26 -22.65 50.18
CA SER A 175 -41.30 -22.21 48.79
C SER A 175 -41.12 -20.70 48.73
N GLU A 176 -40.33 -20.25 47.77
CA GLU A 176 -40.12 -18.85 47.43
C GLU A 176 -41.47 -18.12 47.21
N ASN A 177 -41.56 -16.87 47.64
CA ASN A 177 -42.78 -16.04 47.62
C ASN A 177 -43.99 -16.60 48.38
N SER A 178 -43.83 -17.69 49.17
CA SER A 178 -44.89 -18.26 50.02
C SER A 178 -44.65 -17.93 51.49
N ALA A 179 -45.58 -17.20 52.11
CA ALA A 179 -45.44 -16.76 53.50
C ALA A 179 -45.33 -17.94 54.49
N ILE A 180 -44.38 -17.87 55.43
CA ILE A 180 -44.16 -18.94 56.41
C ILE A 180 -45.04 -18.76 57.65
N THR A 181 -45.49 -19.88 58.22
CA THR A 181 -45.99 -19.89 59.59
C THR A 181 -44.83 -19.49 60.53
N THR A 182 -45.10 -18.54 61.44
CA THR A 182 -44.07 -18.01 62.35
C THR A 182 -43.51 -19.11 63.26
N ILE A 183 -42.18 -19.28 63.23
CA ILE A 183 -41.46 -20.21 64.09
C ILE A 183 -41.13 -19.48 65.40
N THR A 184 -41.77 -19.86 66.50
CA THR A 184 -41.52 -19.30 67.83
C THR A 184 -40.60 -20.23 68.63
N PRO A 185 -39.43 -19.77 69.11
CA PRO A 185 -38.58 -20.57 69.99
C PRO A 185 -39.11 -20.63 71.42
N THR A 186 -38.66 -21.61 72.18
CA THR A 186 -38.76 -21.62 73.64
C THR A 186 -37.59 -20.83 74.23
N LEU A 187 -37.88 -19.87 75.10
CA LEU A 187 -36.88 -19.06 75.80
C LEU A 187 -36.84 -19.38 77.30
N GLY A 188 -35.68 -19.19 77.93
CA GLY A 188 -35.48 -19.23 79.38
C GLY A 188 -34.56 -18.10 79.86
N GLY A 189 -34.47 -17.91 81.18
CA GLY A 189 -33.78 -16.76 81.79
C GLY A 189 -34.62 -15.47 81.79
N ASN A 190 -34.00 -14.31 82.04
CA ASN A 190 -34.69 -13.04 81.73
C ASN A 190 -34.71 -12.82 80.21
N THR A 191 -35.71 -12.10 79.72
CA THR A 191 -35.91 -11.82 78.29
C THR A 191 -34.63 -11.30 77.60
N PRO A 192 -34.33 -11.80 76.38
CA PRO A 192 -33.30 -11.21 75.54
C PRO A 192 -33.58 -9.73 75.25
N THR A 193 -32.52 -8.90 75.26
CA THR A 193 -32.55 -7.55 74.67
C THR A 193 -32.02 -7.55 73.24
N ALA A 194 -31.36 -8.62 72.81
CA ALA A 194 -30.98 -8.85 71.42
C ALA A 194 -31.11 -10.33 71.01
N CYS A 195 -31.48 -10.57 69.75
CA CYS A 195 -31.48 -11.87 69.09
C CYS A 195 -30.85 -11.69 67.70
N VAL A 196 -29.76 -12.41 67.40
CA VAL A 196 -29.01 -12.26 66.13
C VAL A 196 -28.81 -13.62 65.44
N SER A 197 -28.73 -13.62 64.11
CA SER A 197 -28.50 -14.83 63.29
C SER A 197 -27.16 -14.77 62.56
N ALA A 198 -26.42 -15.88 62.55
CA ALA A 198 -25.14 -16.04 61.86
C ALA A 198 -25.06 -17.41 61.13
N PRO A 199 -24.96 -17.43 59.78
CA PRO A 199 -25.20 -16.31 58.86
C PRO A 199 -26.63 -15.74 59.00
N ALA A 200 -26.85 -14.55 58.44
CA ALA A 200 -28.17 -13.93 58.41
C ALA A 200 -29.22 -14.86 57.74
N LEU A 201 -30.47 -14.79 58.21
CA LEU A 201 -31.58 -15.56 57.64
C LEU A 201 -31.84 -15.21 56.15
N PRO A 202 -32.48 -16.09 55.37
CA PRO A 202 -32.88 -15.82 53.99
C PRO A 202 -33.62 -14.49 53.82
N THR A 203 -33.39 -13.82 52.69
CA THR A 203 -34.06 -12.56 52.33
C THR A 203 -35.59 -12.71 52.39
N GLY A 204 -36.25 -11.73 53.02
CA GLY A 204 -37.68 -11.77 53.29
C GLY A 204 -38.11 -12.58 54.53
N LEU A 205 -37.21 -13.32 55.17
CA LEU A 205 -37.38 -13.79 56.56
C LEU A 205 -36.75 -12.81 57.55
N THR A 206 -37.36 -12.70 58.72
CA THR A 206 -36.98 -11.76 59.78
C THR A 206 -36.86 -12.48 61.13
N LEU A 207 -35.91 -12.05 61.95
CA LEU A 207 -35.73 -12.52 63.33
C LEU A 207 -36.16 -11.40 64.29
N ASN A 208 -37.07 -11.70 65.21
CA ASN A 208 -37.48 -10.74 66.23
C ASN A 208 -36.38 -10.58 67.29
N ASN A 209 -35.96 -9.33 67.54
CA ASN A 209 -34.79 -9.02 68.37
C ASN A 209 -34.96 -9.30 69.89
N THR A 210 -36.15 -9.63 70.40
CA THR A 210 -36.36 -9.92 71.84
C THR A 210 -37.09 -11.22 72.12
N SER A 211 -37.97 -11.68 71.23
CA SER A 211 -38.60 -13.02 71.33
C SER A 211 -37.85 -14.11 70.55
N CYS A 212 -36.86 -13.74 69.73
CA CYS A 212 -36.15 -14.62 68.80
C CYS A 212 -37.07 -15.37 67.80
N ALA A 213 -38.34 -14.99 67.66
CA ALA A 213 -39.26 -15.61 66.70
C ALA A 213 -38.86 -15.30 65.25
N ILE A 214 -39.05 -16.26 64.34
CA ILE A 214 -38.70 -16.15 62.91
C ILE A 214 -39.98 -16.13 62.08
N SER A 215 -40.18 -15.09 61.27
CA SER A 215 -41.36 -14.92 60.42
C SER A 215 -41.04 -14.17 59.12
N GLY A 216 -41.89 -14.30 58.12
CA GLY A 216 -41.78 -13.56 56.86
C GLY A 216 -42.24 -14.35 55.65
N THR A 217 -41.73 -13.97 54.48
CA THR A 217 -41.92 -14.65 53.19
C THR A 217 -40.57 -14.69 52.50
N PRO A 218 -39.93 -15.85 52.30
CA PRO A 218 -38.62 -15.89 51.66
C PRO A 218 -38.74 -15.48 50.19
N THR A 219 -37.98 -14.46 49.79
CA THR A 219 -38.08 -13.83 48.46
C THR A 219 -37.08 -14.37 47.44
N GLU A 220 -36.09 -15.15 47.90
CA GLU A 220 -35.07 -15.76 47.05
C GLU A 220 -34.87 -17.24 47.43
N THR A 221 -34.69 -18.11 46.44
CA THR A 221 -34.31 -19.51 46.67
C THR A 221 -32.99 -19.64 47.45
N GLN A 222 -32.90 -20.67 48.29
CA GLN A 222 -31.72 -20.97 49.09
C GLN A 222 -31.57 -22.49 49.25
N ALA A 223 -30.40 -23.03 48.94
CA ALA A 223 -30.05 -24.39 49.31
C ALA A 223 -29.94 -24.54 50.84
N ALA A 224 -30.11 -25.77 51.34
CA ALA A 224 -30.13 -26.09 52.78
C ALA A 224 -28.94 -25.47 53.54
N THR A 225 -29.20 -24.39 54.27
CA THR A 225 -28.20 -23.58 54.97
C THR A 225 -28.43 -23.63 56.48
N THR A 226 -27.38 -23.74 57.27
CA THR A 226 -27.45 -23.78 58.74
C THR A 226 -27.19 -22.40 59.33
N HIS A 227 -28.12 -21.91 60.14
CA HIS A 227 -28.07 -20.62 60.82
C HIS A 227 -27.97 -20.82 62.34
N THR A 228 -27.06 -20.10 62.98
CA THR A 228 -26.92 -20.05 64.45
C THR A 228 -27.65 -18.81 64.96
N ILE A 229 -28.60 -18.99 65.88
CA ILE A 229 -29.31 -17.88 66.52
C ILE A 229 -28.79 -17.71 67.95
N THR A 230 -28.31 -16.52 68.28
CA THR A 230 -27.79 -16.15 69.60
C THR A 230 -28.68 -15.09 70.24
N ALA A 231 -29.12 -15.36 71.46
CA ALA A 231 -29.90 -14.47 72.31
C ALA A 231 -29.01 -13.89 73.41
N SER A 232 -29.15 -12.60 73.74
CA SER A 232 -28.38 -11.94 74.80
C SER A 232 -29.17 -10.87 75.56
N ASN A 233 -28.76 -10.60 76.80
CA ASN A 233 -29.22 -9.46 77.60
C ASN A 233 -28.07 -8.91 78.48
N ALA A 234 -28.37 -7.92 79.33
CA ALA A 234 -27.40 -7.26 80.21
C ALA A 234 -26.66 -8.19 81.21
N TYR A 235 -27.05 -9.46 81.29
CA TYR A 235 -26.53 -10.45 82.25
C TYR A 235 -25.86 -11.65 81.57
N GLY A 236 -25.91 -11.80 80.24
CA GLY A 236 -25.25 -12.87 79.49
C GLY A 236 -25.92 -13.25 78.16
N SER A 237 -25.59 -14.42 77.62
CA SER A 237 -26.10 -14.91 76.31
C SER A 237 -26.14 -16.44 76.17
N GLY A 238 -26.96 -16.95 75.26
CA GLY A 238 -27.07 -18.36 74.87
C GLY A 238 -27.52 -18.52 73.41
N ALA A 239 -27.30 -19.69 72.80
CA ALA A 239 -27.51 -19.88 71.35
C ALA A 239 -28.03 -21.28 70.96
N ALA A 240 -28.64 -21.39 69.77
CA ALA A 240 -29.11 -22.63 69.15
C ALA A 240 -28.98 -22.57 67.61
N THR A 241 -28.93 -23.73 66.95
CA THR A 241 -28.82 -23.83 65.48
C THR A 241 -30.10 -24.38 64.83
N ILE A 242 -30.38 -23.91 63.61
CA ILE A 242 -31.45 -24.39 62.73
C ILE A 242 -30.94 -24.50 61.29
N SER A 243 -31.63 -25.26 60.42
CA SER A 243 -31.37 -25.27 58.98
C SER A 243 -32.62 -24.93 58.18
N ILE A 244 -32.45 -24.17 57.09
CA ILE A 244 -33.53 -23.67 56.23
C ILE A 244 -33.19 -23.98 54.76
N THR A 245 -34.20 -24.35 53.98
CA THR A 245 -34.17 -24.47 52.51
C THR A 245 -35.33 -23.67 51.91
N VAL A 246 -35.12 -22.98 50.79
CA VAL A 246 -36.17 -22.28 50.03
C VAL A 246 -36.13 -22.75 48.58
N ASN A 247 -37.18 -23.44 48.14
CA ASN A 247 -37.33 -23.94 46.77
C ASN A 247 -38.04 -22.91 45.88
N ALA A 248 -37.77 -22.92 44.56
CA ALA A 248 -38.46 -22.07 43.60
C ALA A 248 -39.98 -22.34 43.54
N ALA A 249 -40.77 -21.31 43.24
CA ALA A 249 -42.21 -21.46 43.02
C ALA A 249 -42.51 -22.20 41.70
N ILE A 250 -43.58 -23.01 41.69
CA ILE A 250 -44.07 -23.68 40.48
C ILE A 250 -45.01 -22.72 39.74
N VAL A 251 -44.74 -22.50 38.44
CA VAL A 251 -45.49 -21.57 37.58
C VAL A 251 -46.33 -22.36 36.59
N ALA A 252 -47.59 -21.96 36.39
CA ALA A 252 -48.49 -22.53 35.38
C ALA A 252 -47.85 -22.46 33.97
N PRO A 253 -48.12 -23.42 33.07
CA PRO A 253 -47.50 -23.41 31.77
C PRO A 253 -48.15 -22.34 30.88
N THR A 254 -47.40 -21.85 29.90
CA THR A 254 -48.00 -21.23 28.70
C THR A 254 -47.51 -21.95 27.45
N ILE A 255 -48.38 -22.10 26.45
CA ILE A 255 -48.11 -22.81 25.21
C ILE A 255 -48.42 -21.96 23.98
N SER A 256 -47.53 -21.98 23.00
CA SER A 256 -47.78 -21.39 21.68
C SER A 256 -47.12 -22.20 20.57
N PHE A 257 -47.72 -22.16 19.38
CA PHE A 257 -47.19 -22.78 18.16
C PHE A 257 -46.97 -21.72 17.09
N SER A 258 -45.75 -21.60 16.60
CA SER A 258 -45.43 -20.82 15.40
C SER A 258 -45.67 -21.68 14.13
N GLY A 259 -45.99 -21.03 13.02
CA GLY A 259 -46.11 -21.68 11.70
C GLY A 259 -47.49 -22.25 11.34
N SER A 260 -48.52 -22.08 12.17
CA SER A 260 -49.90 -22.43 11.79
C SER A 260 -50.54 -21.31 10.94
N PRO A 261 -51.36 -21.60 9.90
CA PRO A 261 -51.87 -22.90 9.47
C PRO A 261 -50.79 -23.81 8.85
N PHE A 262 -50.80 -25.07 9.24
CA PHE A 262 -49.92 -26.09 8.67
C PHE A 262 -50.59 -26.77 7.47
N VAL A 263 -49.86 -26.89 6.37
CA VAL A 263 -50.29 -27.64 5.19
C VAL A 263 -49.26 -28.73 4.91
N PHE A 264 -49.71 -29.98 4.89
CA PHE A 264 -48.88 -31.15 4.61
C PHE A 264 -49.29 -31.83 3.29
N THR A 265 -48.40 -32.68 2.78
CA THR A 265 -48.69 -33.56 1.65
C THR A 265 -48.85 -34.99 2.17
N GLN A 266 -49.89 -35.70 1.72
CA GLN A 266 -50.16 -37.08 2.09
C GLN A 266 -48.92 -37.96 1.85
N ASN A 267 -48.67 -38.91 2.76
CA ASN A 267 -47.52 -39.83 2.76
C ASN A 267 -46.13 -39.17 2.92
N THR A 268 -46.04 -37.84 3.11
CA THR A 268 -44.77 -37.15 3.38
C THR A 268 -44.55 -36.97 4.88
N THR A 269 -43.47 -37.51 5.42
CA THR A 269 -43.14 -37.38 6.85
C THR A 269 -42.90 -35.92 7.23
N ILE A 270 -43.61 -35.41 8.24
CA ILE A 270 -43.52 -34.00 8.65
C ILE A 270 -42.26 -33.75 9.50
N SER A 271 -41.66 -32.57 9.33
CA SER A 271 -40.76 -32.02 10.35
C SER A 271 -41.54 -31.83 11.66
N SER A 272 -40.94 -32.21 12.80
CA SER A 272 -41.68 -32.24 14.07
C SER A 272 -41.98 -30.83 14.59
N ILE A 273 -43.26 -30.45 14.61
CA ILE A 273 -43.73 -29.17 15.16
C ILE A 273 -43.52 -29.19 16.67
N THR A 274 -42.66 -28.29 17.16
CA THR A 274 -42.35 -28.14 18.58
C THR A 274 -42.94 -26.82 19.09
N PRO A 275 -43.78 -26.83 20.13
CA PRO A 275 -44.31 -25.59 20.69
C PRO A 275 -43.23 -24.82 21.45
N THR A 276 -43.44 -23.50 21.58
CA THR A 276 -42.79 -22.72 22.63
C THR A 276 -43.57 -22.92 23.92
N LEU A 277 -42.89 -23.41 24.95
CA LEU A 277 -43.43 -23.65 26.29
C LEU A 277 -42.67 -22.78 27.29
N THR A 278 -43.38 -22.11 28.20
CA THR A 278 -42.79 -21.47 29.38
C THR A 278 -43.58 -21.83 30.64
N GLY A 279 -43.08 -21.46 31.82
CA GLY A 279 -43.56 -21.98 33.11
C GLY A 279 -42.83 -23.26 33.54
N SER A 280 -43.35 -23.94 34.55
CA SER A 280 -42.75 -25.17 35.09
C SER A 280 -43.10 -26.42 34.26
N THR A 281 -42.31 -27.48 34.42
CA THR A 281 -42.41 -28.76 33.68
C THR A 281 -43.85 -29.32 33.61
N LEU A 282 -44.26 -29.74 32.41
CA LEU A 282 -45.59 -30.30 32.15
C LEU A 282 -45.79 -31.69 32.78
N THR A 283 -47.05 -31.98 33.11
CA THR A 283 -47.54 -33.31 33.48
C THR A 283 -48.39 -33.96 32.38
N ASN A 284 -49.00 -33.18 31.47
CA ASN A 284 -49.78 -33.70 30.35
C ASN A 284 -49.87 -32.74 29.14
N CYS A 285 -50.08 -33.32 27.95
CA CYS A 285 -50.47 -32.65 26.70
C CYS A 285 -51.55 -33.45 25.97
N SER A 286 -52.58 -32.78 25.46
CA SER A 286 -53.66 -33.41 24.66
C SER A 286 -54.09 -32.53 23.47
N ALA A 287 -54.71 -33.14 22.46
CA ALA A 287 -55.29 -32.46 21.29
C ALA A 287 -56.81 -32.71 21.22
N SER A 288 -57.57 -31.75 20.68
CA SER A 288 -58.98 -31.96 20.33
C SER A 288 -59.44 -31.04 19.18
N PRO A 289 -60.04 -31.55 18.10
CA PRO A 289 -60.18 -32.98 17.75
C PRO A 289 -58.82 -33.68 17.57
N ASP A 290 -58.85 -35.02 17.50
CA ASP A 290 -57.65 -35.83 17.23
C ASP A 290 -56.91 -35.37 15.95
N LEU A 291 -55.59 -35.52 15.93
CA LEU A 291 -54.75 -35.11 14.81
C LEU A 291 -54.94 -36.03 13.59
N PRO A 292 -54.69 -35.54 12.35
CA PRO A 292 -54.82 -36.34 11.14
C PRO A 292 -54.09 -37.69 11.21
N SER A 293 -54.69 -38.74 10.65
CA SER A 293 -54.21 -40.12 10.80
C SER A 293 -52.75 -40.26 10.37
N GLY A 294 -51.92 -40.75 11.30
CA GLY A 294 -50.47 -40.89 11.11
C GLY A 294 -49.62 -39.77 11.72
N LEU A 295 -50.23 -38.71 12.26
CA LEU A 295 -49.59 -37.78 13.19
C LEU A 295 -49.78 -38.20 14.65
N THR A 296 -48.84 -37.80 15.52
CA THR A 296 -48.83 -38.14 16.95
C THR A 296 -48.41 -36.93 17.79
N LEU A 297 -48.94 -36.81 19.01
CA LEU A 297 -48.60 -35.77 19.99
C LEU A 297 -47.83 -36.38 21.18
N ASN A 298 -46.74 -35.75 21.60
CA ASN A 298 -45.98 -36.15 22.79
C ASN A 298 -46.57 -35.53 24.08
N ILE A 299 -46.92 -36.39 25.05
CA ILE A 299 -47.66 -36.00 26.27
C ILE A 299 -46.91 -35.14 27.30
N ILE A 300 -45.60 -34.90 27.16
CA ILE A 300 -44.81 -34.07 28.10
C ILE A 300 -44.06 -32.91 27.45
N THR A 301 -44.04 -32.83 26.12
CA THR A 301 -43.42 -31.73 25.36
C THR A 301 -44.38 -31.06 24.38
N CYS A 302 -45.61 -31.56 24.26
CA CYS A 302 -46.64 -31.11 23.31
C CYS A 302 -46.16 -31.10 21.84
N ARG A 303 -45.05 -31.80 21.52
CA ARG A 303 -44.48 -31.87 20.17
C ARG A 303 -45.30 -32.79 19.26
N ILE A 304 -45.57 -32.36 18.03
CA ILE A 304 -46.31 -33.13 17.02
C ILE A 304 -45.33 -33.69 15.98
N SER A 305 -45.48 -34.96 15.61
CA SER A 305 -44.66 -35.62 14.59
C SER A 305 -45.34 -36.83 13.95
N GLY A 306 -44.99 -37.17 12.71
CA GLY A 306 -45.49 -38.37 12.02
C GLY A 306 -45.53 -38.21 10.50
N THR A 307 -46.37 -39.02 9.86
CA THR A 307 -46.57 -39.05 8.40
C THR A 307 -48.07 -39.15 8.13
N PRO A 308 -48.75 -38.09 7.64
CA PRO A 308 -50.20 -38.11 7.47
C PRO A 308 -50.57 -39.01 6.29
N THR A 309 -51.33 -40.07 6.56
CA THR A 309 -51.67 -41.13 5.59
C THR A 309 -52.99 -40.90 4.85
N ALA A 310 -53.79 -39.93 5.28
CA ALA A 310 -55.05 -39.53 4.65
C ALA A 310 -55.07 -38.02 4.38
N THR A 311 -55.79 -37.60 3.34
CA THR A 311 -56.05 -36.18 3.08
C THR A 311 -57.05 -35.61 4.09
N GLN A 312 -56.91 -34.33 4.42
CA GLN A 312 -57.75 -33.63 5.39
C GLN A 312 -57.90 -32.17 4.95
N VAL A 313 -59.13 -31.65 4.95
CA VAL A 313 -59.35 -30.21 4.77
C VAL A 313 -58.86 -29.42 6.00
N ALA A 314 -58.54 -28.13 5.81
CA ALA A 314 -58.02 -27.24 6.84
C ALA A 314 -58.89 -27.24 8.12
N THR A 315 -58.44 -27.95 9.17
CA THR A 315 -59.20 -28.20 10.40
C THR A 315 -58.45 -27.67 11.61
N ASN A 316 -59.16 -27.04 12.56
CA ASN A 316 -58.57 -26.55 13.81
C ASN A 316 -58.50 -27.65 14.86
N HIS A 317 -57.32 -27.85 15.44
CA HIS A 317 -57.05 -28.72 16.58
C HIS A 317 -56.56 -27.85 17.75
N THR A 318 -57.15 -28.01 18.93
CA THR A 318 -56.76 -27.29 20.15
C THR A 318 -55.83 -28.17 20.96
N ILE A 319 -54.61 -27.70 21.24
CA ILE A 319 -53.61 -28.39 22.04
C ILE A 319 -53.63 -27.80 23.46
N THR A 320 -53.85 -28.63 24.46
CA THR A 320 -53.81 -28.25 25.89
C THR A 320 -52.51 -28.71 26.52
N ALA A 321 -51.85 -27.85 27.29
CA ALA A 321 -50.68 -28.16 28.12
C ALA A 321 -51.02 -27.96 29.61
N THR A 322 -50.58 -28.85 30.49
CA THR A 322 -50.95 -28.81 31.93
C THR A 322 -49.76 -29.14 32.84
N ASN A 323 -49.68 -28.46 33.98
CA ASN A 323 -48.86 -28.85 35.14
C ASN A 323 -49.66 -28.66 36.46
N SER A 324 -49.02 -28.83 37.62
CA SER A 324 -49.68 -28.74 38.93
C SER A 324 -50.12 -27.33 39.36
N ALA A 325 -49.64 -26.28 38.69
CA ALA A 325 -50.02 -24.89 38.95
C ALA A 325 -51.08 -24.35 37.96
N GLY A 326 -51.36 -25.05 36.85
CA GLY A 326 -52.41 -24.67 35.91
C GLY A 326 -52.30 -25.32 34.53
N SER A 327 -53.09 -24.82 33.57
CA SER A 327 -53.07 -25.25 32.17
C SER A 327 -53.30 -24.08 31.22
N ASP A 328 -52.81 -24.22 29.99
CA ASP A 328 -52.96 -23.25 28.90
C ASP A 328 -53.23 -23.98 27.57
N GLN A 329 -53.74 -23.27 26.56
CA GLN A 329 -54.22 -23.86 25.30
C GLN A 329 -53.81 -23.05 24.06
N ALA A 330 -53.35 -23.74 23.03
CA ALA A 330 -53.03 -23.16 21.73
C ALA A 330 -53.78 -23.89 20.60
N VAL A 331 -54.41 -23.12 19.70
CA VAL A 331 -55.11 -23.68 18.52
C VAL A 331 -54.18 -23.68 17.31
N ILE A 332 -54.16 -24.80 16.58
CA ILE A 332 -53.45 -24.94 15.31
C ILE A 332 -54.42 -25.41 14.21
N ASN A 333 -54.31 -24.85 13.02
CA ASN A 333 -55.00 -25.37 11.83
C ASN A 333 -54.08 -26.35 11.09
N ILE A 334 -54.62 -27.47 10.61
CA ILE A 334 -53.92 -28.47 9.80
C ILE A 334 -54.76 -28.86 8.58
N ALA A 335 -54.14 -28.80 7.39
CA ALA A 335 -54.61 -29.41 6.16
C ALA A 335 -53.62 -30.49 5.67
N VAL A 336 -54.12 -31.52 4.99
CA VAL A 336 -53.32 -32.52 4.29
C VAL A 336 -53.82 -32.65 2.85
N ASN A 337 -53.02 -32.18 1.91
CA ASN A 337 -53.27 -32.23 0.47
C ASN A 337 -52.85 -33.58 -0.12
N ALA A 338 -53.40 -33.94 -1.28
CA ALA A 338 -52.93 -35.08 -2.07
C ALA A 338 -51.51 -34.82 -2.60
N ALA A 339 -50.75 -35.90 -2.87
CA ALA A 339 -49.46 -35.82 -3.54
C ALA A 339 -49.64 -35.70 -5.06
N GLY A 340 -48.96 -34.73 -5.68
CA GLY A 340 -48.80 -34.63 -7.13
C GLY A 340 -47.51 -35.28 -7.62
N THR A 341 -47.20 -35.10 -8.90
CA THR A 341 -46.04 -35.70 -9.58
C THR A 341 -45.09 -34.65 -10.16
N PRO A 342 -43.77 -34.89 -10.20
CA PRO A 342 -42.85 -34.08 -11.00
C PRO A 342 -43.28 -34.02 -12.48
N PRO A 343 -42.86 -33.01 -13.26
CA PRO A 343 -42.98 -33.08 -14.70
C PRO A 343 -42.01 -34.15 -15.23
N GLU A 344 -42.31 -34.77 -16.36
CA GLU A 344 -41.40 -35.67 -17.10
C GLU A 344 -41.19 -35.05 -18.49
N ILE A 345 -39.95 -34.80 -18.90
CA ILE A 345 -39.61 -34.00 -20.08
C ILE A 345 -38.69 -34.73 -21.08
N SER A 346 -39.04 -34.69 -22.36
CA SER A 346 -38.17 -35.20 -23.42
C SER A 346 -38.26 -34.41 -24.73
N TYR A 347 -37.18 -34.39 -25.50
CA TYR A 347 -37.11 -33.77 -26.82
C TYR A 347 -36.79 -34.81 -27.91
N SER A 348 -37.65 -34.92 -28.92
CA SER A 348 -37.34 -35.63 -30.15
C SER A 348 -36.51 -34.76 -31.10
N GLY A 349 -35.52 -35.35 -31.77
CA GLY A 349 -34.75 -34.70 -32.84
C GLY A 349 -33.37 -34.13 -32.44
N SER A 350 -32.95 -34.27 -31.18
CA SER A 350 -31.54 -34.07 -30.79
C SER A 350 -30.65 -35.12 -31.47
N PRO A 351 -29.45 -34.78 -32.01
CA PRO A 351 -28.80 -33.47 -32.00
C PRO A 351 -29.38 -32.49 -33.03
N PHE A 352 -29.65 -31.26 -32.60
CA PHE A 352 -30.12 -30.19 -33.47
C PHE A 352 -28.95 -29.46 -34.15
N THR A 353 -29.11 -29.19 -35.44
CA THR A 353 -28.16 -28.38 -36.23
C THR A 353 -28.91 -27.22 -36.87
N PHE A 354 -28.45 -26.00 -36.61
CA PHE A 354 -29.04 -24.76 -37.11
C PHE A 354 -28.04 -23.98 -37.98
N THR A 355 -28.57 -23.05 -38.76
CA THR A 355 -27.78 -22.07 -39.52
C THR A 355 -27.94 -20.70 -38.87
N GLN A 356 -26.81 -20.03 -38.59
CA GLN A 356 -26.77 -18.69 -38.01
C GLN A 356 -27.66 -17.71 -38.81
N ASN A 357 -28.34 -16.80 -38.10
CA ASN A 357 -29.28 -15.81 -38.64
C ASN A 357 -30.51 -16.39 -39.38
N THR A 358 -30.71 -17.72 -39.37
CA THR A 358 -31.92 -18.37 -39.89
C THR A 358 -32.85 -18.72 -38.73
N ALA A 359 -34.11 -18.27 -38.78
CA ALA A 359 -35.09 -18.57 -37.73
C ALA A 359 -35.37 -20.08 -37.64
N ILE A 360 -35.39 -20.63 -36.43
CA ILE A 360 -35.65 -22.06 -36.22
C ILE A 360 -37.15 -22.35 -36.19
N THR A 361 -37.55 -23.52 -36.72
CA THR A 361 -38.84 -24.11 -36.35
C THR A 361 -38.85 -24.33 -34.84
N THR A 362 -39.93 -23.91 -34.16
CA THR A 362 -40.02 -24.04 -32.70
C THR A 362 -39.99 -25.51 -32.28
N ILE A 363 -39.04 -25.85 -31.41
CA ILE A 363 -38.90 -27.20 -30.85
C ILE A 363 -39.84 -27.29 -29.64
N THR A 364 -40.82 -28.20 -29.71
CA THR A 364 -41.77 -28.46 -28.63
C THR A 364 -41.40 -29.78 -27.94
N PRO A 365 -41.17 -29.82 -26.62
CA PRO A 365 -40.94 -31.06 -25.91
C PRO A 365 -42.22 -31.89 -25.76
N SER A 366 -42.04 -33.18 -25.49
CA SER A 366 -43.08 -34.01 -24.87
C SER A 366 -43.02 -33.80 -23.36
N LEU A 367 -44.19 -33.62 -22.73
CA LEU A 367 -44.36 -33.42 -21.30
C LEU A 367 -45.40 -34.42 -20.75
N ALA A 368 -45.06 -35.06 -19.63
CA ALA A 368 -45.98 -35.86 -18.81
C ALA A 368 -45.85 -35.45 -17.33
N GLY A 369 -46.62 -36.08 -16.45
CA GLY A 369 -46.79 -35.64 -15.05
C GLY A 369 -47.61 -34.35 -14.93
N ASP A 370 -47.52 -33.67 -13.79
CA ASP A 370 -48.13 -32.35 -13.60
C ASP A 370 -47.30 -31.25 -14.31
N PRO A 371 -47.93 -30.27 -14.98
CA PRO A 371 -47.23 -29.36 -15.88
C PRO A 371 -46.19 -28.47 -15.17
N PRO A 372 -45.05 -28.14 -15.84
CA PRO A 372 -43.99 -27.34 -15.23
C PRO A 372 -44.41 -25.89 -15.01
N THR A 373 -44.07 -25.37 -13.83
CA THR A 373 -44.19 -23.94 -13.47
C THR A 373 -42.95 -23.13 -13.86
N SER A 374 -41.81 -23.80 -14.08
CA SER A 374 -40.58 -23.19 -14.59
C SER A 374 -39.78 -24.16 -15.45
N CYS A 375 -39.21 -23.65 -16.55
CA CYS A 375 -38.26 -24.34 -17.41
C CYS A 375 -36.94 -23.56 -17.45
N THR A 376 -35.82 -24.21 -17.16
CA THR A 376 -34.47 -23.60 -17.20
C THR A 376 -33.51 -24.41 -18.06
N VAL A 377 -32.42 -23.79 -18.52
CA VAL A 377 -31.45 -24.44 -19.42
C VAL A 377 -30.02 -24.04 -19.06
N SER A 378 -29.12 -25.03 -18.97
CA SER A 378 -27.73 -24.85 -18.57
C SER A 378 -26.78 -25.76 -19.38
N PRO A 379 -25.68 -25.25 -19.96
CA PRO A 379 -25.35 -23.82 -20.12
C PRO A 379 -26.43 -23.10 -20.94
N SER A 380 -26.41 -21.76 -20.93
CA SER A 380 -27.36 -20.94 -21.69
C SER A 380 -27.36 -21.29 -23.18
N LEU A 381 -28.55 -21.32 -23.80
CA LEU A 381 -28.72 -21.49 -25.24
C LEU A 381 -27.90 -20.45 -26.04
N PRO A 382 -27.50 -20.75 -27.30
CA PRO A 382 -26.82 -19.79 -28.16
C PRO A 382 -27.64 -18.51 -28.34
N THR A 383 -26.94 -17.38 -28.43
CA THR A 383 -27.56 -16.04 -28.46
C THR A 383 -28.63 -15.94 -29.54
N GLY A 384 -29.82 -15.46 -29.19
CA GLY A 384 -30.96 -15.35 -30.10
C GLY A 384 -31.89 -16.57 -30.13
N LEU A 385 -31.54 -17.68 -29.46
CA LEU A 385 -32.52 -18.68 -29.02
C LEU A 385 -33.01 -18.39 -27.60
N SER A 386 -34.23 -18.83 -27.30
CA SER A 386 -34.86 -18.72 -25.98
C SER A 386 -35.73 -19.94 -25.68
N ILE A 387 -35.90 -20.24 -24.39
CA ILE A 387 -36.82 -21.28 -23.89
C ILE A 387 -38.04 -20.61 -23.23
N ASN A 388 -39.23 -21.14 -23.48
CA ASN A 388 -40.45 -20.72 -22.81
C ASN A 388 -40.50 -21.28 -21.39
N ALA A 389 -40.78 -20.41 -20.40
CA ALA A 389 -40.71 -20.77 -18.98
C ALA A 389 -41.79 -21.77 -18.50
N THR A 390 -42.87 -22.05 -19.25
CA THR A 390 -43.95 -22.95 -18.80
C THR A 390 -44.36 -24.01 -19.81
N SER A 391 -44.00 -23.88 -21.09
CA SER A 391 -44.13 -24.96 -22.08
C SER A 391 -42.82 -25.66 -22.43
N CYS A 392 -41.71 -25.16 -21.87
CA CYS A 392 -40.33 -25.57 -22.18
C CYS A 392 -39.97 -25.50 -23.69
N ALA A 393 -40.82 -24.94 -24.56
CA ALA A 393 -40.56 -24.87 -25.99
C ALA A 393 -39.39 -23.93 -26.33
N ILE A 394 -38.52 -24.34 -27.25
CA ILE A 394 -37.32 -23.59 -27.66
C ILE A 394 -37.56 -22.95 -29.04
N SER A 395 -37.34 -21.64 -29.14
CA SER A 395 -37.59 -20.86 -30.36
C SER A 395 -36.60 -19.69 -30.50
N GLY A 396 -36.49 -19.13 -31.71
CA GLY A 396 -35.69 -17.93 -31.97
C GLY A 396 -34.92 -17.97 -33.29
N THR A 397 -33.85 -17.17 -33.35
CA THR A 397 -32.92 -17.07 -34.49
C THR A 397 -31.50 -16.97 -33.93
N PRO A 398 -30.64 -18.00 -34.06
CA PRO A 398 -29.33 -18.00 -33.43
C PRO A 398 -28.39 -17.02 -34.14
N THR A 399 -27.92 -15.99 -33.44
CA THR A 399 -27.12 -14.89 -33.98
C THR A 399 -25.61 -15.12 -33.89
N ALA A 400 -25.16 -16.06 -33.05
CA ALA A 400 -23.75 -16.45 -32.91
C ALA A 400 -23.54 -17.92 -33.30
N THR A 401 -22.31 -18.23 -33.71
CA THR A 401 -21.86 -19.57 -34.11
C THR A 401 -21.59 -20.42 -32.87
N GLN A 402 -21.86 -21.72 -32.93
CA GLN A 402 -21.67 -22.62 -31.79
C GLN A 402 -21.26 -24.02 -32.26
N ALA A 403 -20.12 -24.52 -31.76
CA ALA A 403 -19.76 -25.93 -31.89
C ALA A 403 -20.72 -26.81 -31.08
N SER A 404 -20.86 -28.09 -31.45
CA SER A 404 -21.80 -29.02 -30.80
C SER A 404 -21.66 -29.01 -29.28
N THR A 405 -22.67 -28.44 -28.61
CA THR A 405 -22.72 -28.23 -27.16
C THR A 405 -23.91 -28.97 -26.58
N VAL A 406 -23.72 -29.69 -25.48
CA VAL A 406 -24.81 -30.29 -24.72
C VAL A 406 -25.39 -29.25 -23.77
N HIS A 407 -26.72 -29.08 -23.82
CA HIS A 407 -27.51 -28.27 -22.92
C HIS A 407 -28.45 -29.18 -22.13
N THR A 408 -28.43 -29.09 -20.80
CA THR A 408 -29.44 -29.70 -19.94
C THR A 408 -30.63 -28.75 -19.83
N VAL A 409 -31.83 -29.24 -20.06
CA VAL A 409 -33.09 -28.53 -19.81
C VAL A 409 -33.78 -29.16 -18.61
N THR A 410 -33.99 -28.35 -17.59
CA THR A 410 -34.73 -28.72 -16.37
C THR A 410 -36.16 -28.25 -16.48
N ALA A 411 -37.11 -29.16 -16.30
CA ALA A 411 -38.51 -28.83 -16.05
C ALA A 411 -38.79 -28.95 -14.54
N SER A 412 -39.51 -27.99 -13.96
CA SER A 412 -39.81 -27.98 -12.52
C SER A 412 -41.27 -27.61 -12.26
N ASN A 413 -41.90 -28.31 -11.31
CA ASN A 413 -43.16 -27.92 -10.68
C ASN A 413 -43.02 -27.96 -9.14
N VAL A 414 -44.13 -27.78 -8.41
CA VAL A 414 -44.13 -27.79 -6.92
C VAL A 414 -43.94 -29.17 -6.28
N TYR A 415 -43.93 -30.25 -7.09
CA TYR A 415 -43.77 -31.64 -6.66
C TYR A 415 -42.41 -32.24 -7.03
N GLY A 416 -41.65 -31.61 -7.94
CA GLY A 416 -40.28 -32.00 -8.25
C GLY A 416 -39.76 -31.46 -9.59
N THR A 417 -38.67 -32.07 -10.06
CA THR A 417 -37.97 -31.70 -11.29
C THR A 417 -37.62 -32.93 -12.12
N ASP A 418 -37.51 -32.75 -13.43
CA ASP A 418 -36.89 -33.70 -14.36
C ASP A 418 -35.95 -32.97 -15.32
N ASP A 419 -34.91 -33.66 -15.77
CA ASP A 419 -33.79 -33.11 -16.52
C ASP A 419 -33.53 -33.94 -17.79
N THR A 420 -33.52 -33.27 -18.94
CA THR A 420 -33.23 -33.90 -20.23
C THR A 420 -32.14 -33.15 -20.98
N THR A 421 -31.39 -33.82 -21.85
CA THR A 421 -30.23 -33.23 -22.56
C THR A 421 -30.45 -33.13 -24.06
N ILE A 422 -30.10 -31.98 -24.62
CA ILE A 422 -30.13 -31.71 -26.06
C ILE A 422 -28.76 -31.23 -26.53
N SER A 423 -28.33 -31.67 -27.70
CA SER A 423 -27.09 -31.17 -28.33
C SER A 423 -27.45 -30.16 -29.41
N ILE A 424 -26.84 -28.98 -29.38
CA ILE A 424 -27.05 -27.91 -30.37
C ILE A 424 -25.73 -27.58 -31.06
N THR A 425 -25.75 -27.54 -32.39
CA THR A 425 -24.70 -26.94 -33.23
C THR A 425 -25.31 -25.78 -34.02
N VAL A 426 -24.68 -24.60 -33.99
CA VAL A 426 -25.03 -23.49 -34.88
C VAL A 426 -23.91 -23.30 -35.89
N ASN A 427 -24.14 -23.83 -37.09
CA ASN A 427 -23.28 -23.61 -38.23
C ASN A 427 -23.36 -22.14 -38.65
N ALA A 428 -22.21 -21.55 -38.93
CA ALA A 428 -22.07 -20.14 -39.26
C ALA A 428 -22.63 -19.82 -40.66
N ILE A 429 -23.04 -18.57 -40.91
CA ILE A 429 -23.47 -18.17 -42.26
C ILE A 429 -22.25 -17.75 -43.09
N GLY A 430 -22.09 -18.38 -44.25
CA GLY A 430 -21.05 -18.00 -45.19
C GLY A 430 -20.90 -18.92 -46.39
N THR A 431 -19.93 -18.58 -47.21
CA THR A 431 -19.54 -19.30 -48.43
C THR A 431 -18.02 -19.47 -48.45
N ALA A 432 -17.54 -20.51 -49.15
CA ALA A 432 -16.13 -20.63 -49.47
C ALA A 432 -15.64 -19.31 -50.12
N PRO A 433 -14.43 -18.84 -49.80
CA PRO A 433 -13.93 -17.59 -50.37
C PRO A 433 -13.76 -17.78 -51.87
N THR A 434 -13.98 -16.72 -52.66
CA THR A 434 -13.52 -16.66 -54.05
C THR A 434 -12.32 -15.74 -54.13
N ILE A 435 -11.32 -16.10 -54.94
CA ILE A 435 -10.05 -15.40 -55.06
C ILE A 435 -9.61 -15.32 -56.52
N SER A 436 -9.07 -14.17 -56.92
CA SER A 436 -8.40 -13.97 -58.21
C SER A 436 -7.33 -12.87 -58.12
N TYR A 437 -6.31 -12.95 -58.98
CA TYR A 437 -5.31 -11.89 -59.16
C TYR A 437 -5.32 -11.40 -60.60
N SER A 438 -5.38 -10.09 -60.80
CA SER A 438 -5.17 -9.45 -62.10
C SER A 438 -3.66 -9.30 -62.38
N GLY A 439 -3.24 -9.52 -63.63
CA GLY A 439 -1.87 -9.22 -64.08
C GLY A 439 -0.92 -10.41 -64.21
N SER A 440 -1.36 -11.63 -63.88
CA SER A 440 -0.61 -12.86 -64.21
C SER A 440 -0.53 -13.05 -65.74
N PRO A 441 0.62 -13.46 -66.33
CA PRO A 441 1.88 -13.85 -65.68
C PRO A 441 2.69 -12.66 -65.16
N PHE A 442 3.21 -12.80 -63.94
CA PHE A 442 4.11 -11.82 -63.33
C PHE A 442 5.57 -12.16 -63.64
N ASN A 443 6.36 -11.15 -64.01
CA ASN A 443 7.81 -11.27 -64.18
C ASN A 443 8.47 -10.22 -63.29
N TYR A 444 9.42 -10.63 -62.48
CA TYR A 444 10.14 -9.79 -61.53
C TYR A 444 11.65 -9.88 -61.73
N GLU A 445 12.38 -8.86 -61.31
CA GLU A 445 13.85 -8.91 -61.20
C GLU A 445 14.26 -9.27 -59.76
N GLN A 446 15.47 -9.81 -59.59
CA GLN A 446 15.96 -10.24 -58.28
C GLN A 446 16.21 -9.03 -57.34
N TYR A 447 15.88 -9.18 -56.05
CA TYR A 447 15.97 -8.17 -54.99
C TYR A 447 15.10 -6.92 -55.15
N ASP A 448 14.44 -6.73 -56.29
CA ASP A 448 13.56 -5.61 -56.52
C ASP A 448 12.22 -5.81 -55.77
N ALA A 449 11.73 -4.78 -55.08
CA ALA A 449 10.54 -4.90 -54.24
C ALA A 449 9.28 -4.86 -55.10
N ILE A 450 8.48 -5.93 -55.08
CA ILE A 450 7.32 -6.04 -55.96
C ILE A 450 6.23 -5.03 -55.58
N ALA A 451 5.54 -4.49 -56.59
CA ALA A 451 4.25 -3.86 -56.37
C ALA A 451 3.32 -4.88 -55.70
N THR A 452 2.77 -4.51 -54.54
CA THR A 452 2.03 -5.45 -53.67
C THR A 452 0.78 -5.98 -54.37
N LEU A 453 0.74 -7.30 -54.62
CA LEU A 453 -0.39 -7.94 -55.30
C LEU A 453 -1.56 -8.10 -54.32
N THR A 454 -2.56 -7.25 -54.50
CA THR A 454 -3.83 -7.35 -53.76
C THR A 454 -4.82 -8.22 -54.55
N PRO A 455 -5.28 -9.37 -54.01
CA PRO A 455 -6.28 -10.18 -54.68
C PRO A 455 -7.66 -9.51 -54.68
N THR A 456 -8.47 -9.82 -55.68
CA THR A 456 -9.91 -9.60 -55.59
C THR A 456 -10.52 -10.78 -54.83
N LEU A 457 -11.15 -10.50 -53.69
CA LEU A 457 -11.80 -11.47 -52.83
C LEU A 457 -13.32 -11.32 -52.85
N GLY A 458 -14.04 -12.44 -52.82
CA GLY A 458 -15.49 -12.51 -52.67
C GLY A 458 -15.93 -13.69 -51.80
N GLY A 459 -17.23 -13.83 -51.57
CA GLY A 459 -17.76 -14.77 -50.58
C GLY A 459 -17.45 -14.31 -49.14
N SER A 460 -17.28 -15.25 -48.21
CA SER A 460 -16.86 -14.92 -46.84
C SER A 460 -15.34 -14.80 -46.74
N THR A 461 -14.85 -13.90 -45.89
CA THR A 461 -13.40 -13.60 -45.73
C THR A 461 -12.55 -14.85 -45.50
N PRO A 462 -11.35 -14.96 -46.11
CA PRO A 462 -10.40 -16.01 -45.79
C PRO A 462 -9.96 -15.98 -44.32
N THR A 463 -9.66 -17.16 -43.78
CA THR A 463 -8.94 -17.35 -42.50
C THR A 463 -7.59 -18.07 -42.70
N GLY A 464 -7.29 -18.48 -43.93
CA GLY A 464 -6.02 -19.04 -44.35
C GLY A 464 -5.75 -18.74 -45.83
N CYS A 465 -4.49 -18.42 -46.16
CA CYS A 465 -4.02 -18.23 -47.52
C CYS A 465 -2.68 -18.95 -47.70
N SER A 466 -2.50 -19.70 -48.79
CA SER A 466 -1.27 -20.45 -49.09
C SER A 466 -0.97 -20.49 -50.59
N ALA A 467 0.26 -20.85 -50.94
CA ALA A 467 0.73 -21.02 -52.32
C ALA A 467 1.38 -22.40 -52.48
N SER A 468 1.06 -23.12 -53.55
CA SER A 468 1.66 -24.41 -53.88
C SER A 468 2.02 -24.48 -55.38
N PRO A 469 3.30 -24.69 -55.76
CA PRO A 469 4.49 -24.69 -54.92
C PRO A 469 4.67 -23.36 -54.16
N ALA A 470 5.51 -23.34 -53.13
CA ALA A 470 5.83 -22.12 -52.40
C ALA A 470 6.34 -21.02 -53.35
N LEU A 471 5.98 -19.76 -53.07
CA LEU A 471 6.46 -18.59 -53.82
C LEU A 471 8.00 -18.51 -53.79
N PRO A 472 8.64 -17.84 -54.77
CA PRO A 472 10.09 -17.64 -54.76
C PRO A 472 10.55 -16.99 -53.45
N ALA A 473 11.72 -17.43 -52.97
CA ALA A 473 12.29 -16.95 -51.71
C ALA A 473 12.33 -15.42 -51.66
N GLY A 474 11.91 -14.82 -50.54
CA GLY A 474 11.81 -13.37 -50.38
C GLY A 474 10.45 -12.76 -50.77
N LEU A 475 9.59 -13.49 -51.51
CA LEU A 475 8.15 -13.20 -51.55
C LEU A 475 7.41 -13.91 -50.41
N SER A 476 6.30 -13.30 -49.98
CA SER A 476 5.45 -13.80 -48.90
C SER A 476 3.98 -13.56 -49.23
N ILE A 477 3.09 -14.42 -48.70
CA ILE A 477 1.64 -14.24 -48.76
C ILE A 477 1.08 -14.01 -47.36
N ASN A 478 0.24 -12.99 -47.20
CA ASN A 478 -0.46 -12.73 -45.95
C ASN A 478 -1.56 -13.80 -45.72
N PRO A 479 -1.59 -14.51 -44.57
CA PRO A 479 -2.49 -15.63 -44.36
C PRO A 479 -3.97 -15.25 -44.16
N ALA A 480 -4.31 -13.97 -44.02
CA ALA A 480 -5.69 -13.51 -43.81
C ALA A 480 -6.24 -12.68 -44.99
N SER A 481 -5.43 -11.80 -45.58
CA SER A 481 -5.83 -10.98 -46.74
C SER A 481 -5.44 -11.56 -48.09
N CYS A 482 -4.67 -12.66 -48.10
CA CYS A 482 -4.04 -13.27 -49.27
C CYS A 482 -3.13 -12.31 -50.07
N VAL A 483 -2.82 -11.12 -49.57
CA VAL A 483 -1.92 -10.16 -50.24
C VAL A 483 -0.52 -10.73 -50.39
N ILE A 484 0.06 -10.65 -51.60
CA ILE A 484 1.43 -11.11 -51.87
C ILE A 484 2.38 -9.90 -51.96
N SER A 485 3.47 -9.94 -51.19
CA SER A 485 4.45 -8.86 -51.09
C SER A 485 5.85 -9.38 -50.74
N GLY A 486 6.88 -8.61 -51.08
CA GLY A 486 8.28 -8.90 -50.76
C GLY A 486 9.22 -8.44 -51.87
N ALA A 487 10.43 -9.01 -51.88
CA ALA A 487 11.42 -8.83 -52.94
C ALA A 487 12.09 -10.20 -53.18
N PRO A 488 12.08 -10.76 -54.40
CA PRO A 488 12.50 -12.14 -54.61
C PRO A 488 14.02 -12.24 -54.57
N THR A 489 14.56 -13.00 -53.61
CA THR A 489 16.02 -13.10 -53.35
C THR A 489 16.70 -14.21 -54.15
N ALA A 490 15.97 -14.98 -54.94
CA ALA A 490 16.49 -16.05 -55.80
C ALA A 490 15.78 -16.05 -57.16
N THR A 491 16.53 -16.35 -58.22
CA THR A 491 15.99 -16.47 -59.58
C THR A 491 15.11 -17.71 -59.73
N GLN A 492 14.12 -17.63 -60.62
CA GLN A 492 13.13 -18.67 -60.82
C GLN A 492 12.64 -18.66 -62.27
N ALA A 493 12.74 -19.81 -62.95
CA ALA A 493 12.08 -20.00 -64.24
C ALA A 493 10.55 -19.89 -64.09
N SER A 494 9.86 -19.47 -65.16
CA SER A 494 8.40 -19.29 -65.16
C SER A 494 7.66 -20.51 -64.60
N THR A 495 7.02 -20.34 -63.45
CA THR A 495 6.40 -21.39 -62.64
C THR A 495 4.96 -21.01 -62.30
N ILE A 496 4.06 -21.98 -62.32
CA ILE A 496 2.67 -21.80 -61.86
C ILE A 496 2.61 -22.07 -60.35
N HIS A 497 2.04 -21.13 -59.60
CA HIS A 497 1.76 -21.21 -58.18
C HIS A 497 0.24 -21.17 -57.98
N SER A 498 -0.33 -22.27 -57.50
CA SER A 498 -1.75 -22.36 -57.12
C SER A 498 -1.95 -21.69 -55.76
N ILE A 499 -2.56 -20.50 -55.77
CA ILE A 499 -2.86 -19.73 -54.56
C ILE A 499 -4.23 -20.14 -54.04
N THR A 500 -4.27 -20.69 -52.83
CA THR A 500 -5.50 -21.17 -52.20
C THR A 500 -5.90 -20.26 -51.05
N ALA A 501 -7.12 -19.74 -51.10
CA ALA A 501 -7.79 -19.08 -49.99
C ALA A 501 -8.77 -20.07 -49.34
N SER A 502 -8.80 -20.14 -48.01
CA SER A 502 -9.70 -21.02 -47.26
C SER A 502 -10.35 -20.30 -46.08
N ASN A 503 -11.55 -20.75 -45.71
CA ASN A 503 -12.25 -20.40 -44.48
C ASN A 503 -13.04 -21.63 -43.97
N ALA A 504 -13.84 -21.47 -42.92
CA ALA A 504 -14.63 -22.56 -42.32
C ALA A 504 -15.70 -23.18 -43.26
N TYR A 505 -15.98 -22.56 -44.41
CA TYR A 505 -16.98 -22.99 -45.38
C TYR A 505 -16.38 -23.65 -46.64
N GLY A 506 -15.05 -23.76 -46.70
CA GLY A 506 -14.32 -24.36 -47.82
C GLY A 506 -13.19 -23.48 -48.34
N SER A 507 -12.75 -23.74 -49.56
CA SER A 507 -11.63 -23.05 -50.20
C SER A 507 -11.84 -22.85 -51.69
N ALA A 508 -11.25 -21.79 -52.25
CA ALA A 508 -11.04 -21.67 -53.69
C ALA A 508 -9.56 -21.44 -53.99
N THR A 509 -9.16 -21.85 -55.19
CA THR A 509 -7.79 -21.77 -55.68
C THR A 509 -7.77 -20.98 -56.98
N THR A 510 -6.75 -20.15 -57.16
CA THR A 510 -6.47 -19.43 -58.40
C THR A 510 -4.98 -19.56 -58.73
N ASP A 511 -4.66 -19.83 -59.98
CA ASP A 511 -3.29 -20.00 -60.43
C ASP A 511 -2.69 -18.66 -60.84
N ILE A 512 -1.49 -18.35 -60.34
CA ILE A 512 -0.65 -17.27 -60.85
C ILE A 512 0.64 -17.84 -61.42
N THR A 513 1.10 -17.30 -62.53
CA THR A 513 2.43 -17.63 -63.07
C THR A 513 3.41 -16.57 -62.63
N VAL A 514 4.56 -16.97 -62.09
CA VAL A 514 5.63 -16.08 -61.64
C VAL A 514 6.95 -16.51 -62.29
N SER A 515 7.73 -15.54 -62.78
CA SER A 515 9.15 -15.71 -63.07
C SER A 515 9.98 -14.66 -62.31
N VAL A 516 11.22 -15.02 -61.98
CA VAL A 516 12.21 -14.12 -61.37
C VAL A 516 13.49 -14.19 -62.18
N ASN A 517 13.77 -13.12 -62.91
CA ASN A 517 15.00 -12.91 -63.66
C ASN A 517 16.17 -12.56 -62.72
N ALA A 518 17.40 -12.71 -63.21
CA ALA A 518 18.58 -12.16 -62.53
C ALA A 518 18.66 -10.66 -62.81
N ASP A 519 18.64 -9.85 -61.75
CA ASP A 519 18.92 -8.42 -61.89
C ASP A 519 20.32 -8.22 -62.50
N SER A 520 20.36 -7.33 -63.50
CA SER A 520 21.55 -7.00 -64.30
C SER A 520 21.77 -5.49 -64.42
N ALA A 521 21.04 -4.67 -63.64
CA ALA A 521 21.27 -3.25 -63.55
C ALA A 521 22.52 -2.98 -62.70
N ALA A 522 23.34 -1.99 -63.11
CA ALA A 522 24.44 -1.53 -62.28
C ALA A 522 23.94 -0.48 -61.27
N PRO A 523 24.30 -0.57 -59.97
CA PRO A 523 23.83 0.38 -58.97
C PRO A 523 24.42 1.77 -59.22
N ALA A 524 23.64 2.80 -58.94
CA ALA A 524 23.95 4.20 -59.21
C ALA A 524 23.71 5.08 -57.97
N VAL A 525 24.52 6.13 -57.81
CA VAL A 525 24.39 7.09 -56.70
C VAL A 525 23.34 8.15 -57.05
N ILE A 526 22.28 8.21 -56.25
CA ILE A 526 21.25 9.26 -56.31
C ILE A 526 21.79 10.58 -55.73
N SER A 527 22.41 10.53 -54.54
CA SER A 527 22.85 11.73 -53.83
C SER A 527 24.04 11.47 -52.91
N SER A 528 24.70 12.55 -52.49
CA SER A 528 25.67 12.52 -51.40
C SER A 528 25.51 13.74 -50.50
N THR A 529 25.88 13.59 -49.22
CA THR A 529 26.05 14.68 -48.25
C THR A 529 27.47 14.57 -47.69
N PRO A 530 28.35 15.57 -47.86
CA PRO A 530 28.16 16.77 -48.66
C PRO A 530 27.87 16.50 -50.15
N ALA A 531 27.14 17.42 -50.78
CA ALA A 531 26.78 17.33 -52.20
C ALA A 531 27.97 17.67 -53.11
N ASN A 532 27.91 17.23 -54.37
CA ASN A 532 28.97 17.54 -55.33
C ASN A 532 29.04 19.04 -55.62
N ALA A 533 30.26 19.59 -55.67
CA ALA A 533 30.55 21.02 -55.79
C ALA A 533 29.92 21.90 -54.69
N ALA A 534 29.50 21.33 -53.55
CA ALA A 534 29.02 22.12 -52.42
C ALA A 534 30.11 23.07 -51.90
N THR A 535 29.71 24.28 -51.51
CA THR A 535 30.58 25.30 -50.92
C THR A 535 30.05 25.70 -49.54
N ALA A 536 30.90 26.33 -48.73
CA ALA A 536 30.60 26.68 -47.34
C ALA A 536 30.14 25.49 -46.47
N VAL A 537 30.61 24.27 -46.78
CA VAL A 537 30.34 23.08 -45.97
C VAL A 537 30.91 23.29 -44.57
N ALA A 538 30.13 23.01 -43.53
CA ALA A 538 30.61 23.10 -42.16
C ALA A 538 31.80 22.14 -41.96
N PRO A 539 32.89 22.56 -41.29
CA PRO A 539 34.02 21.67 -41.01
C PRO A 539 33.68 20.61 -39.95
N GLN A 540 32.68 20.86 -39.10
CA GLN A 540 32.24 19.92 -38.07
C GLN A 540 31.47 18.73 -38.69
N ASP A 541 31.67 17.57 -38.06
CA ASP A 541 31.15 16.25 -38.43
C ASP A 541 31.61 15.79 -39.83
N GLY A 542 32.82 15.23 -39.84
CA GLY A 542 33.60 14.70 -40.97
C GLY A 542 33.03 13.40 -41.56
N THR A 543 31.71 13.38 -41.73
CA THR A 543 30.91 12.25 -42.19
C THR A 543 30.47 12.48 -43.64
N ILE A 544 30.53 11.42 -44.45
CA ILE A 544 29.98 11.40 -45.80
C ILE A 544 28.83 10.39 -45.84
N THR A 545 27.66 10.83 -46.26
CA THR A 545 26.50 9.96 -46.54
C THR A 545 26.28 9.87 -48.05
N ILE A 546 26.01 8.67 -48.56
CA ILE A 546 25.79 8.39 -49.99
C ILE A 546 24.54 7.54 -50.14
N VAL A 547 23.59 7.97 -50.98
CA VAL A 547 22.37 7.22 -51.28
C VAL A 547 22.46 6.61 -52.67
N PHE A 548 22.21 5.31 -52.77
CA PHE A 548 22.15 4.53 -54.00
C PHE A 548 20.69 4.31 -54.42
N ASN A 549 20.43 4.08 -55.71
CA ASN A 549 19.12 3.62 -56.17
C ASN A 549 18.83 2.17 -55.77
N ASP A 550 19.87 1.38 -55.47
CA ASP A 550 19.78 -0.07 -55.25
C ASP A 550 20.22 -0.53 -53.86
N GLN A 551 19.88 -1.78 -53.52
CA GLN A 551 20.31 -2.44 -52.29
C GLN A 551 21.75 -2.98 -52.43
N MET A 552 22.69 -2.32 -51.76
CA MET A 552 24.11 -2.65 -51.85
C MET A 552 24.45 -3.91 -51.04
N ASN A 553 25.42 -4.70 -51.52
CA ASN A 553 25.95 -5.85 -50.79
C ASN A 553 26.86 -5.38 -49.64
N THR A 554 26.24 -5.21 -48.47
CA THR A 554 26.87 -4.72 -47.25
C THR A 554 27.94 -5.64 -46.64
N SER A 555 28.20 -6.82 -47.23
CA SER A 555 29.33 -7.68 -46.83
C SER A 555 30.67 -7.26 -47.46
N LEU A 556 30.64 -6.37 -48.46
CA LEU A 556 31.84 -5.83 -49.10
C LEU A 556 32.21 -4.48 -48.47
N THR A 557 33.40 -4.40 -47.86
CA THR A 557 33.92 -3.14 -47.30
C THR A 557 34.36 -2.21 -48.44
N PRO A 558 33.82 -0.98 -48.56
CA PRO A 558 34.28 -0.02 -49.55
C PRO A 558 35.75 0.40 -49.32
N SER A 559 36.42 0.86 -50.36
CA SER A 559 37.76 1.47 -50.26
C SER A 559 37.66 2.96 -50.59
N LEU A 560 38.18 3.81 -49.71
CA LEU A 560 38.07 5.27 -49.75
C LEU A 560 39.45 5.93 -49.92
N THR A 561 39.57 6.78 -50.92
CA THR A 561 40.64 7.79 -51.01
C THR A 561 40.07 9.15 -50.62
N THR A 562 40.81 9.90 -49.81
CA THR A 562 40.51 11.28 -49.41
C THR A 562 41.68 12.20 -49.78
N GLU A 563 41.38 13.38 -50.30
CA GLU A 563 42.38 14.32 -50.80
C GLU A 563 41.96 15.76 -50.53
N ALA A 564 42.93 16.66 -50.39
CA ALA A 564 42.70 18.12 -50.42
C ALA A 564 43.35 18.76 -51.64
N TYR A 565 42.71 19.81 -52.16
CA TYR A 565 43.28 20.65 -53.20
C TYR A 565 44.39 21.54 -52.62
N ASN A 566 45.48 21.68 -53.37
CA ASN A 566 46.64 22.49 -52.99
C ASN A 566 46.76 23.79 -53.82
N GLY A 567 45.71 24.19 -54.56
CA GLY A 567 45.78 25.30 -55.52
C GLY A 567 46.28 24.92 -56.92
N SER A 568 46.72 23.67 -57.15
CA SER A 568 47.13 23.17 -58.46
C SER A 568 46.67 21.72 -58.72
N SER A 569 46.89 20.83 -57.75
CA SER A 569 46.51 19.42 -57.77
C SER A 569 45.76 19.03 -56.49
N TYR A 570 45.14 17.86 -56.51
CA TYR A 570 44.74 17.16 -55.30
C TYR A 570 45.94 16.40 -54.72
N VAL A 571 45.98 16.25 -53.39
CA VAL A 571 47.01 15.54 -52.63
C VAL A 571 46.31 14.68 -51.58
N SER A 572 46.72 13.41 -51.48
CA SER A 572 46.15 12.44 -50.55
C SER A 572 46.30 12.87 -49.10
N ILE A 573 45.21 12.74 -48.34
CA ILE A 573 45.15 12.84 -46.88
C ILE A 573 44.88 11.41 -46.37
N PRO A 574 45.77 10.83 -45.56
CA PRO A 574 45.54 9.51 -44.97
C PRO A 574 44.26 9.51 -44.12
N ASN A 575 43.57 8.37 -44.08
CA ASN A 575 42.25 8.23 -43.48
C ASN A 575 42.13 6.94 -42.64
N THR A 576 43.25 6.51 -42.06
CA THR A 576 43.38 5.27 -41.28
C THR A 576 42.43 5.27 -40.10
N GLY A 577 41.57 4.25 -39.99
CA GLY A 577 40.52 4.19 -38.97
C GLY A 577 39.15 4.73 -39.41
N THR A 578 38.99 5.15 -40.67
CA THR A 578 37.67 5.44 -41.26
C THR A 578 36.73 4.24 -41.13
N THR A 579 35.49 4.49 -40.74
CA THR A 579 34.44 3.45 -40.60
C THR A 579 33.35 3.59 -41.66
N PHE A 580 32.74 2.48 -42.02
CA PHE A 580 31.66 2.37 -43.00
C PHE A 580 30.44 1.74 -42.32
N THR A 581 29.24 2.29 -42.56
CA THR A 581 27.99 1.80 -41.96
C THR A 581 26.85 1.91 -42.96
N TRP A 582 26.11 0.83 -43.15
CA TRP A 582 24.97 0.77 -44.07
C TRP A 582 23.65 0.92 -43.34
N SER A 583 22.67 1.56 -43.98
CA SER A 583 21.27 1.59 -43.53
C SER A 583 20.60 0.20 -43.61
N ALA A 584 19.50 0.02 -42.87
CA ALA A 584 18.78 -1.25 -42.82
C ALA A 584 18.16 -1.68 -44.17
N ASP A 585 17.84 -0.73 -45.05
CA ASP A 585 17.40 -0.97 -46.43
C ASP A 585 18.55 -1.22 -47.41
N LYS A 586 19.81 -1.15 -46.93
CA LYS A 586 21.06 -1.26 -47.69
C LYS A 586 21.27 -0.21 -48.79
N LYS A 587 20.42 0.83 -48.88
CA LYS A 587 20.51 1.84 -49.94
C LYS A 587 21.34 3.07 -49.56
N THR A 588 21.70 3.25 -48.29
CA THR A 588 22.50 4.39 -47.80
C THR A 588 23.79 3.92 -47.12
N LEU A 589 24.93 4.44 -47.58
CA LEU A 589 26.24 4.29 -46.95
C LEU A 589 26.59 5.56 -46.17
N THR A 590 26.91 5.41 -44.89
CA THR A 590 27.52 6.44 -44.04
C THR A 590 29.00 6.10 -43.83
N ILE A 591 29.85 7.10 -43.97
CA ILE A 591 31.31 7.00 -43.86
C ILE A 591 31.76 8.00 -42.80
N ASN A 592 32.29 7.55 -41.66
CA ASN A 592 32.85 8.45 -40.65
C ASN A 592 34.37 8.42 -40.79
N ILE A 593 34.96 9.52 -41.28
CA ILE A 593 36.38 9.59 -41.63
C ILE A 593 37.22 9.84 -40.38
N SER A 594 38.39 9.19 -40.31
CA SER A 594 39.26 9.13 -39.12
C SER A 594 39.60 10.48 -38.46
N TRP A 595 39.72 11.57 -39.22
CA TRP A 595 39.99 12.93 -38.73
C TRP A 595 38.87 13.59 -37.93
N ILE A 596 37.69 12.97 -37.88
CA ILE A 596 36.47 13.40 -37.19
C ILE A 596 35.83 14.68 -37.70
N TRP A 597 36.60 15.72 -38.01
CA TRP A 597 36.14 16.97 -38.65
C TRP A 597 36.89 17.17 -39.97
N PHE A 598 36.23 17.78 -40.95
CA PHE A 598 36.87 18.24 -42.16
C PHE A 598 37.79 19.45 -41.86
N PRO A 599 38.91 19.64 -42.58
CA PRO A 599 39.79 20.80 -42.37
C PRO A 599 39.09 22.07 -42.85
N GLU A 600 39.36 23.20 -42.22
CA GLU A 600 38.67 24.45 -42.56
C GLU A 600 39.14 25.05 -43.88
N ASN A 601 38.27 25.81 -44.55
CA ASN A 601 38.58 26.56 -45.77
C ASN A 601 39.23 25.72 -46.88
N THR A 602 38.92 24.43 -46.92
CA THR A 602 39.62 23.42 -47.72
C THR A 602 38.69 22.84 -48.77
N GLN A 603 39.12 22.86 -50.03
CA GLN A 603 38.49 22.06 -51.07
C GLN A 603 38.94 20.60 -50.93
N LEU A 604 38.00 19.73 -50.58
CA LEU A 604 38.20 18.30 -50.42
C LEU A 604 37.66 17.52 -51.62
N ARG A 605 38.32 16.42 -51.93
CA ARG A 605 37.83 15.37 -52.83
C ARG A 605 37.85 14.04 -52.11
N TRP A 606 36.83 13.23 -52.36
CA TRP A 606 36.80 11.84 -51.94
C TRP A 606 36.38 10.95 -53.09
N THR A 607 36.90 9.72 -53.08
CA THR A 607 36.69 8.73 -54.12
C THR A 607 36.49 7.35 -53.50
N LEU A 608 35.33 6.73 -53.73
CA LEU A 608 35.14 5.30 -53.45
C LEU A 608 35.48 4.46 -54.67
N ALA A 609 36.33 3.45 -54.50
CA ALA A 609 36.69 2.51 -55.56
C ALA A 609 35.51 1.58 -55.91
N ALA A 610 35.22 1.42 -57.21
CA ALA A 610 34.07 0.65 -57.70
C ALA A 610 34.12 -0.86 -57.37
N ALA A 611 35.31 -1.44 -57.15
CA ALA A 611 35.51 -2.88 -57.03
C ALA A 611 34.65 -3.56 -55.94
N ASN A 612 34.43 -2.86 -54.81
CA ASN A 612 33.64 -3.34 -53.67
C ASN A 612 32.28 -2.61 -53.55
N LEU A 613 31.91 -1.76 -54.51
CA LEU A 613 30.60 -1.13 -54.58
C LEU A 613 29.72 -1.93 -55.55
N LYS A 614 29.03 -2.92 -54.98
CA LYS A 614 28.13 -3.84 -55.70
C LYS A 614 26.76 -3.92 -55.04
N ASP A 615 25.74 -4.24 -55.82
CA ASP A 615 24.42 -4.65 -55.32
C ASP A 615 24.44 -6.09 -54.75
N ASN A 616 23.30 -6.56 -54.23
CA ASN A 616 23.12 -7.94 -53.78
C ASN A 616 23.19 -9.00 -54.91
N SER A 617 23.01 -8.61 -56.17
CA SER A 617 23.13 -9.47 -57.37
C SER A 617 24.61 -9.71 -57.77
N GLY A 618 25.48 -8.77 -57.39
CA GLY A 618 26.90 -8.76 -57.70
C GLY A 618 27.30 -7.82 -58.83
N ASN A 619 26.37 -7.03 -59.40
CA ASN A 619 26.72 -6.04 -60.42
C ASN A 619 27.47 -4.88 -59.74
N ALA A 620 28.52 -4.38 -60.40
CA ALA A 620 29.35 -3.32 -59.86
C ALA A 620 28.90 -1.95 -60.39
N ILE A 621 29.02 -0.91 -59.56
CA ILE A 621 28.82 0.48 -60.02
C ILE A 621 29.73 0.79 -61.21
N THR A 622 29.20 1.49 -62.21
CA THR A 622 29.84 1.70 -63.52
C THR A 622 31.16 2.48 -63.47
N ALA A 623 31.38 3.27 -62.42
CA ALA A 623 32.62 4.02 -62.18
C ALA A 623 32.85 4.28 -60.69
N ALA A 624 34.08 4.65 -60.32
CA ALA A 624 34.40 5.07 -58.96
C ALA A 624 33.59 6.32 -58.56
N VAL A 625 33.02 6.32 -57.34
CA VAL A 625 32.19 7.43 -56.85
C VAL A 625 33.12 8.54 -56.34
N GLN A 626 33.44 9.49 -57.21
CA GLN A 626 34.20 10.69 -56.87
C GLN A 626 33.25 11.88 -56.62
N ARG A 627 33.51 12.67 -55.57
CA ARG A 627 32.84 13.95 -55.28
C ARG A 627 33.84 14.98 -54.76
N VAL A 628 33.54 16.26 -54.99
CA VAL A 628 34.32 17.42 -54.51
C VAL A 628 33.40 18.33 -53.70
N PHE A 629 33.88 18.92 -52.61
CA PHE A 629 33.21 20.01 -51.89
C PHE A 629 34.23 20.94 -51.23
N THR A 630 33.81 22.12 -50.78
CA THR A 630 34.69 23.11 -50.14
C THR A 630 34.12 23.54 -48.79
N THR A 631 34.93 23.39 -47.74
CA THR A 631 34.56 23.78 -46.37
C THR A 631 34.73 25.27 -46.10
N THR A 632 34.14 25.75 -45.00
CA THR A 632 34.36 27.09 -44.43
C THR A 632 35.14 27.02 -43.11
N SER A 633 35.34 28.15 -42.44
CA SER A 633 35.84 28.27 -41.07
C SER A 633 34.74 27.96 -40.05
N ARG A 634 35.12 27.41 -38.89
CA ARG A 634 34.23 27.15 -37.77
C ARG A 634 33.96 28.45 -37.01
N ASN A 635 32.75 28.97 -37.08
CA ASN A 635 32.32 30.13 -36.28
C ASN A 635 32.07 29.72 -34.82
N THR A 636 33.15 29.42 -34.08
CA THR A 636 33.09 29.17 -32.63
C THR A 636 33.90 30.19 -31.85
N TYR A 637 33.21 30.92 -30.97
CA TYR A 637 33.79 31.77 -29.95
C TYR A 637 34.04 30.93 -28.69
N PHE A 638 35.30 30.81 -28.28
CA PHE A 638 35.70 30.31 -26.96
C PHE A 638 36.09 31.49 -26.06
N PRO A 639 36.10 31.34 -24.73
CA PRO A 639 36.46 32.42 -23.83
C PRO A 639 37.90 32.90 -24.08
N ILE A 640 38.10 34.20 -24.12
CA ILE A 640 39.44 34.81 -24.25
C ILE A 640 40.18 34.58 -22.92
N ALA A 641 41.35 33.97 -22.98
CA ALA A 641 42.29 33.92 -21.87
C ALA A 641 43.10 35.22 -21.80
N ASP A 642 43.39 35.66 -20.58
CA ASP A 642 44.42 36.66 -20.29
C ASP A 642 45.75 36.29 -20.99
N THR A 643 46.44 37.28 -21.54
CA THR A 643 47.68 37.05 -22.32
C THR A 643 48.87 36.66 -21.45
N GLY A 644 48.79 36.90 -20.13
CA GLY A 644 49.90 36.84 -19.18
C GLY A 644 50.72 38.13 -19.09
N GLN A 645 50.53 39.10 -19.99
CA GLN A 645 51.38 40.30 -20.07
C GLN A 645 51.23 41.16 -18.82
N THR A 646 52.27 41.21 -17.97
CA THR A 646 52.27 41.97 -16.70
C THR A 646 53.02 43.31 -16.75
N PHE A 647 53.31 43.82 -17.95
CA PHE A 647 54.04 45.07 -18.18
C PHE A 647 53.27 45.99 -19.13
N CYS A 648 53.34 47.28 -18.85
CA CYS A 648 52.77 48.34 -19.67
C CYS A 648 53.89 49.14 -20.33
N TYR A 649 53.62 49.77 -21.46
CA TYR A 649 54.62 50.39 -22.33
C TYR A 649 54.19 51.78 -22.81
N ASN A 650 55.15 52.64 -23.08
CA ASN A 650 54.93 53.93 -23.77
C ASN A 650 55.25 53.87 -25.28
N GLY A 651 55.26 52.67 -25.86
CA GLY A 651 55.71 52.40 -27.23
C GLY A 651 57.23 52.27 -27.41
N SER A 652 58.05 52.43 -26.36
CA SER A 652 59.51 52.26 -26.44
C SER A 652 60.18 51.70 -25.18
N THR A 653 59.59 51.90 -24.00
CA THR A 653 60.10 51.44 -22.69
C THR A 653 58.95 50.93 -21.84
N ILE A 654 59.27 50.06 -20.87
CA ILE A 654 58.33 49.65 -19.82
C ILE A 654 58.03 50.86 -18.93
N ILE A 655 56.76 51.02 -18.57
CA ILE A 655 56.24 52.03 -17.63
C ILE A 655 55.38 51.34 -16.55
N PRO A 656 55.06 52.03 -15.43
CA PRO A 656 54.04 51.54 -14.50
C PRO A 656 52.69 51.38 -15.21
N CYS A 657 51.98 50.29 -14.89
CA CYS A 657 50.60 50.12 -15.29
C CYS A 657 49.67 51.07 -14.51
N GLY A 658 48.57 51.49 -15.13
CA GLY A 658 47.69 52.56 -14.68
C GLY A 658 48.12 53.98 -15.07
N ASP A 659 49.11 54.14 -15.96
CA ASP A 659 49.54 55.46 -16.45
C ASP A 659 48.42 56.13 -17.27
N SER A 660 47.97 57.32 -16.84
CA SER A 660 46.88 58.07 -17.47
C SER A 660 47.17 58.53 -18.91
N SER A 661 48.43 58.47 -19.34
CA SER A 661 48.89 58.80 -20.70
C SER A 661 48.82 57.60 -21.65
N PHE A 662 48.85 56.37 -21.10
CA PHE A 662 48.76 55.11 -21.84
C PHE A 662 47.81 54.10 -21.15
N PRO A 663 46.54 54.43 -20.88
CA PRO A 663 45.64 53.61 -20.06
C PRO A 663 44.90 52.52 -20.85
N ASN A 664 44.46 51.48 -20.13
CA ASN A 664 43.80 50.29 -20.65
C ASN A 664 44.72 49.41 -21.52
N GLN A 665 46.00 49.35 -21.15
CA GLN A 665 46.93 48.38 -21.71
C GLN A 665 46.67 46.98 -21.16
N ASP A 666 47.14 45.97 -21.88
CA ASP A 666 47.03 44.55 -21.51
C ASP A 666 47.50 44.30 -20.07
N GLY A 667 48.65 44.85 -19.67
CA GLY A 667 49.18 44.75 -18.30
C GLY A 667 48.50 45.62 -17.22
N ASP A 668 47.57 46.52 -17.58
CA ASP A 668 46.68 47.14 -16.58
C ASP A 668 45.67 46.12 -16.03
N PHE A 669 45.44 45.04 -16.79
CA PHE A 669 44.58 43.94 -16.44
C PHE A 669 45.41 42.77 -15.91
N SER A 670 44.83 42.01 -14.99
CA SER A 670 45.49 40.82 -14.46
C SER A 670 44.48 39.70 -14.29
N ASN A 671 44.76 38.55 -14.89
CA ASN A 671 43.90 37.38 -14.91
C ASN A 671 42.50 37.66 -15.51
N THR A 672 42.40 38.62 -16.44
CA THR A 672 41.14 39.21 -16.93
C THR A 672 41.09 39.17 -18.47
N PRO A 673 39.98 38.79 -19.11
CA PRO A 673 38.70 38.41 -18.51
C PRO A 673 38.71 37.03 -17.85
N ASN A 674 39.66 36.16 -18.21
CA ASN A 674 39.82 34.83 -17.62
C ASN A 674 41.29 34.53 -17.35
N LYS A 675 41.60 34.02 -16.15
CA LYS A 675 42.94 33.53 -15.81
C LYS A 675 43.39 32.40 -16.75
N ARG A 676 44.53 32.54 -17.43
CA ARG A 676 45.22 31.42 -18.08
C ARG A 676 45.50 30.32 -17.06
N SER A 677 44.98 29.12 -17.32
CA SER A 677 45.00 28.02 -16.36
C SER A 677 44.91 26.68 -17.08
N PHE A 678 45.82 25.77 -16.72
CA PHE A 678 45.85 24.41 -17.23
C PHE A 678 45.78 23.38 -16.10
N THR A 679 45.12 22.25 -16.35
CA THR A 679 45.11 21.08 -15.47
C THR A 679 45.88 19.94 -16.15
N GLY A 680 47.11 19.70 -15.71
CA GLY A 680 47.98 18.64 -16.22
C GLY A 680 49.46 18.94 -15.94
N PRO A 681 50.38 18.04 -16.33
CA PRO A 681 50.13 16.77 -17.03
C PRO A 681 49.40 15.75 -16.15
N MET A 682 48.33 15.14 -16.66
CA MET A 682 47.58 14.11 -15.94
C MET A 682 47.64 12.78 -16.72
N PRO A 683 48.14 11.68 -16.12
CA PRO A 683 48.05 10.35 -16.73
C PRO A 683 46.62 9.81 -16.66
N HIS A 684 46.18 9.13 -17.72
CA HIS A 684 44.90 8.42 -17.67
C HIS A 684 44.98 7.19 -16.73
N PRO A 685 43.99 6.95 -15.84
CA PRO A 685 44.09 5.90 -14.79
C PRO A 685 44.31 4.46 -15.28
N VAL A 686 43.87 4.13 -16.50
CA VAL A 686 44.10 2.82 -17.13
C VAL A 686 45.37 2.86 -18.00
N TYR A 687 45.32 3.68 -19.06
CA TYR A 687 46.43 3.96 -19.96
C TYR A 687 47.45 4.94 -19.34
N ALA A 688 48.20 4.49 -18.33
CA ALA A 688 49.08 5.34 -17.51
C ALA A 688 50.24 6.05 -18.26
N ASN A 689 50.46 5.75 -19.54
CA ASN A 689 51.40 6.44 -20.43
C ASN A 689 50.73 7.54 -21.29
N ASP A 690 49.41 7.65 -21.23
CA ASP A 690 48.64 8.61 -22.00
C ASP A 690 48.39 9.84 -21.12
N TYR A 691 49.10 10.93 -21.41
CA TYR A 691 49.06 12.16 -20.64
C TYR A 691 48.28 13.25 -21.38
N THR A 692 47.33 13.85 -20.66
CA THR A 692 46.54 14.98 -21.13
C THR A 692 46.74 16.22 -20.27
N THR A 693 46.51 17.37 -20.89
CA THR A 693 46.50 18.68 -20.25
C THR A 693 45.22 19.38 -20.67
N THR A 694 44.33 19.67 -19.73
CA THR A 694 43.10 20.43 -19.99
C THR A 694 43.39 21.93 -19.92
N ASP A 695 42.95 22.67 -20.92
CA ASP A 695 42.84 24.13 -20.88
C ASP A 695 41.55 24.48 -20.11
N ASN A 696 41.70 25.07 -18.93
CA ASN A 696 40.57 25.37 -18.04
C ASN A 696 39.76 26.61 -18.48
N VAL A 697 40.23 27.35 -19.49
CA VAL A 697 39.54 28.54 -20.04
C VAL A 697 38.70 28.16 -21.26
N THR A 698 39.22 27.32 -22.14
CA THR A 698 38.51 26.87 -23.35
C THR A 698 37.76 25.54 -23.19
N GLY A 699 38.12 24.74 -22.18
CA GLY A 699 37.62 23.37 -22.00
C GLY A 699 38.27 22.33 -22.91
N PHE A 700 39.24 22.71 -23.74
CA PHE A 700 39.92 21.77 -24.64
C PHE A 700 40.84 20.82 -23.87
N THR A 701 40.73 19.52 -24.16
CA THR A 701 41.69 18.52 -23.67
C THR A 701 42.78 18.31 -24.71
N TRP A 702 44.01 18.65 -24.36
CA TRP A 702 45.16 18.54 -25.25
C TRP A 702 46.00 17.30 -24.91
N LYS A 703 46.63 16.67 -25.91
CA LYS A 703 47.70 15.71 -25.64
C LYS A 703 48.92 16.47 -25.13
N THR A 704 49.42 16.12 -23.93
CA THR A 704 50.47 16.90 -23.26
C THR A 704 51.76 16.94 -24.07
N CYS A 705 52.20 15.78 -24.58
CA CYS A 705 53.40 15.67 -25.40
C CYS A 705 53.07 15.84 -26.89
N SER A 706 53.92 16.54 -27.64
CA SER A 706 53.76 16.68 -29.11
C SER A 706 53.73 15.31 -29.79
N GLN A 707 53.25 15.20 -31.02
CA GLN A 707 53.35 13.92 -31.74
C GLN A 707 54.82 13.56 -32.00
N GLY A 708 55.12 12.25 -31.86
CA GLY A 708 56.48 11.73 -31.73
C GLY A 708 57.05 11.71 -30.29
N GLN A 709 56.50 12.49 -29.36
CA GLN A 709 56.90 12.50 -27.95
C GLN A 709 55.97 11.66 -27.06
N LEU A 710 56.59 11.07 -26.03
CA LEU A 710 55.97 10.37 -24.90
C LEU A 710 56.39 11.06 -23.59
N MET A 711 55.69 10.79 -22.49
CA MET A 711 56.04 11.35 -21.18
C MET A 711 57.18 10.56 -20.54
N GLY A 712 58.29 11.25 -20.21
CA GLY A 712 59.38 10.69 -19.43
C GLY A 712 59.09 10.70 -17.92
N GLY A 713 59.77 9.84 -17.17
CA GLY A 713 59.55 9.64 -15.72
C GLY A 713 59.81 10.86 -14.81
N SER A 714 60.33 11.97 -15.36
CA SER A 714 60.53 13.24 -14.67
C SER A 714 59.45 14.29 -15.01
N LEU A 715 58.31 13.86 -15.56
CA LEU A 715 57.29 14.73 -16.19
C LEU A 715 57.89 15.63 -17.29
N ASP A 716 58.63 15.02 -18.21
CA ASP A 716 59.32 15.70 -19.30
C ASP A 716 59.02 15.01 -20.64
N CYS A 717 58.40 15.70 -21.60
CA CYS A 717 58.10 15.12 -22.90
C CYS A 717 59.39 14.94 -23.73
N LYS A 718 59.64 13.70 -24.13
CA LYS A 718 60.81 13.28 -24.92
C LYS A 718 60.38 12.21 -25.93
N GLY A 719 61.13 12.07 -27.02
CA GLY A 719 60.81 11.11 -28.07
C GLY A 719 62.03 10.68 -28.88
N SER A 720 61.77 9.84 -29.88
CA SER A 720 62.76 9.32 -30.84
C SER A 720 62.61 9.93 -32.24
N GLY A 721 61.77 10.96 -32.40
CA GLY A 721 61.55 11.67 -33.66
C GLY A 721 62.86 12.25 -34.22
N THR A 722 63.10 12.02 -35.50
CA THR A 722 64.30 12.50 -36.20
C THR A 722 64.21 14.00 -36.48
N ASN A 723 65.35 14.69 -36.34
CA ASN A 723 65.53 16.12 -36.63
C ASN A 723 64.66 17.10 -35.82
N SER A 724 64.57 16.91 -34.50
CA SER A 724 64.01 17.92 -33.57
C SER A 724 64.74 17.95 -32.22
N PRO A 725 64.90 19.11 -31.55
CA PRO A 725 65.07 19.13 -30.11
C PRO A 725 63.94 18.33 -29.43
N TYR A 726 64.28 17.63 -28.35
CA TYR A 726 63.36 16.80 -27.55
C TYR A 726 62.63 15.67 -28.31
N GLY A 727 63.00 15.36 -29.55
CA GLY A 727 62.57 14.16 -30.27
C GLY A 727 61.09 14.12 -30.68
N ALA A 728 60.46 15.28 -30.90
CA ALA A 728 59.16 15.36 -31.55
C ALA A 728 59.25 15.06 -33.06
N THR A 729 58.16 14.56 -33.65
CA THR A 729 58.06 14.26 -35.08
C THR A 729 57.39 15.43 -35.80
N THR A 730 57.94 15.81 -36.96
CA THR A 730 57.32 16.79 -37.86
C THR A 730 56.54 16.09 -38.98
N TYR A 731 55.44 16.70 -39.42
CA TYR A 731 54.51 16.15 -40.40
C TYR A 731 54.18 17.21 -41.47
N THR A 732 54.07 16.80 -42.73
CA THR A 732 53.39 17.63 -43.74
C THR A 732 51.93 17.83 -43.34
N TRP A 733 51.28 18.91 -43.77
CA TRP A 733 49.92 19.24 -43.32
C TRP A 733 48.92 18.10 -43.58
N TYR A 734 49.01 17.44 -44.74
CA TYR A 734 48.18 16.28 -45.10
C TYR A 734 48.36 15.09 -44.13
N ASN A 735 49.58 14.86 -43.64
CA ASN A 735 49.88 13.80 -42.69
C ASN A 735 49.61 14.23 -41.24
N ALA A 736 49.74 15.51 -40.91
CA ALA A 736 49.48 16.08 -39.59
C ALA A 736 48.03 15.86 -39.14
N ILE A 737 47.10 15.96 -40.10
CA ILE A 737 45.69 15.63 -39.96
C ILE A 737 45.50 14.21 -39.40
N ASN A 738 46.02 13.19 -40.10
CA ASN A 738 45.83 11.81 -39.68
C ASN A 738 46.70 11.45 -38.47
N ALA A 739 47.84 12.11 -38.26
CA ALA A 739 48.67 11.92 -37.07
C ALA A 739 47.93 12.20 -35.75
N CYS A 740 46.84 12.97 -35.77
CA CYS A 740 45.92 13.08 -34.63
C CYS A 740 44.75 12.08 -34.70
N ALA A 741 44.24 11.78 -35.90
CA ALA A 741 43.24 10.74 -36.10
C ALA A 741 43.68 9.35 -35.59
N ASP A 742 44.96 9.02 -35.77
CA ASP A 742 45.58 7.77 -35.33
C ASP A 742 45.54 7.58 -33.80
N LEU A 743 45.30 8.65 -33.01
CA LEU A 743 45.06 8.53 -31.56
C LEU A 743 43.73 7.83 -31.24
N ASN A 744 42.73 7.94 -32.12
CA ASN A 744 41.37 7.42 -31.86
C ASN A 744 41.28 5.89 -31.95
N ILE A 745 42.19 5.26 -32.69
CA ILE A 745 42.26 3.80 -32.85
C ILE A 745 43.23 3.12 -31.86
N GLN A 746 43.88 3.88 -30.97
CA GLN A 746 44.79 3.34 -29.96
C GLN A 746 44.03 2.57 -28.86
N ASN A 747 44.77 1.90 -27.98
CA ASN A 747 44.21 1.20 -26.82
C ASN A 747 43.11 0.17 -27.17
N GLY A 748 43.19 -0.44 -28.36
CA GLY A 748 42.21 -1.40 -28.86
C GLY A 748 40.92 -0.78 -29.40
N GLY A 749 40.95 0.50 -29.79
CA GLY A 749 39.76 1.27 -30.21
C GLY A 749 39.10 2.08 -29.10
N ALA A 750 39.65 2.06 -27.87
CA ALA A 750 39.26 2.96 -26.79
C ALA A 750 39.88 4.37 -26.91
N GLY A 751 40.86 4.53 -27.80
CA GLY A 751 41.53 5.79 -28.08
C GLY A 751 42.52 6.24 -27.00
N TYR A 752 43.36 7.21 -27.36
CA TYR A 752 44.38 7.77 -26.46
C TYR A 752 43.74 8.45 -25.25
N ALA A 753 44.22 8.14 -24.05
CA ALA A 753 43.63 8.57 -22.78
C ALA A 753 42.12 8.27 -22.66
N GLY A 754 41.65 7.17 -23.26
CA GLY A 754 40.24 6.75 -23.22
C GLY A 754 39.30 7.63 -24.06
N ARG A 755 39.84 8.39 -25.02
CA ARG A 755 39.09 9.35 -25.85
C ARG A 755 39.27 9.03 -27.32
N THR A 756 38.15 8.98 -28.04
CA THR A 756 38.09 8.72 -29.50
C THR A 756 37.77 9.98 -30.31
N HIS A 757 37.97 11.17 -29.73
CA HIS A 757 37.63 12.48 -30.32
C HIS A 757 38.84 13.37 -30.65
N TRP A 758 40.02 12.77 -30.84
CA TRP A 758 41.26 13.47 -31.19
C TRP A 758 41.35 13.88 -32.66
N ARG A 759 41.87 15.09 -32.88
CA ARG A 759 42.03 15.70 -34.20
C ARG A 759 43.12 16.78 -34.19
N LEU A 760 43.49 17.25 -35.38
CA LEU A 760 44.31 18.45 -35.53
C LEU A 760 43.44 19.67 -35.17
N PRO A 761 43.94 20.63 -34.36
CA PRO A 761 43.17 21.81 -33.95
C PRO A 761 42.92 22.75 -35.14
N THR A 762 41.85 23.54 -35.08
CA THR A 762 41.74 24.73 -35.94
C THR A 762 42.76 25.78 -35.53
N LEU A 763 42.98 26.79 -36.38
CA LEU A 763 43.89 27.89 -36.08
C LEU A 763 43.51 28.55 -34.75
N SER A 764 42.25 28.93 -34.61
CA SER A 764 41.71 29.60 -33.42
C SER A 764 41.85 28.74 -32.16
N GLU A 765 41.69 27.42 -32.26
CA GLU A 765 41.91 26.52 -31.12
C GLU A 765 43.40 26.45 -30.73
N LEU A 766 44.32 26.43 -31.70
CA LEU A 766 45.76 26.41 -31.43
C LEU A 766 46.28 27.77 -30.89
N GLU A 767 45.62 28.87 -31.28
CA GLU A 767 45.85 30.24 -30.78
C GLU A 767 45.41 30.47 -29.32
N SER A 768 44.71 29.52 -28.66
CA SER A 768 44.42 29.67 -27.21
C SER A 768 45.65 29.43 -26.33
N LEU A 769 46.60 28.63 -26.81
CA LEU A 769 47.73 28.13 -26.02
C LEU A 769 48.84 29.15 -25.70
N PRO A 770 49.20 30.12 -26.57
CA PRO A 770 50.31 31.04 -26.31
C PRO A 770 50.15 31.89 -25.05
N ASP A 771 51.19 31.90 -24.23
CA ASP A 771 51.37 32.81 -23.09
C ASP A 771 52.40 33.88 -23.49
N TYR A 772 51.99 35.15 -23.48
CA TYR A 772 52.81 36.30 -23.85
C TYR A 772 53.59 36.87 -22.66
N GLY A 773 53.12 36.64 -21.43
CA GLY A 773 53.70 37.16 -20.18
C GLY A 773 55.08 36.64 -19.83
N THR A 774 55.46 35.50 -20.39
CA THR A 774 56.75 34.86 -20.12
C THR A 774 57.93 35.70 -20.63
N SER A 775 58.97 35.90 -19.82
CA SER A 775 60.20 36.57 -20.24
C SER A 775 61.17 35.66 -21.03
N ASN A 776 60.66 34.57 -21.61
CA ASN A 776 61.43 33.55 -22.30
C ASN A 776 61.11 33.54 -23.82
N THR A 777 61.85 32.75 -24.58
CA THR A 777 61.60 32.46 -26.01
C THR A 777 60.63 31.29 -26.18
N ALA A 778 59.66 31.13 -25.27
CA ALA A 778 58.77 29.98 -25.19
C ALA A 778 57.36 30.42 -24.79
N LYS A 779 56.58 30.83 -25.80
CA LYS A 779 55.19 31.29 -25.71
C LYS A 779 54.25 30.09 -25.64
N ILE A 780 54.43 29.25 -24.61
CA ILE A 780 53.58 28.13 -24.22
C ILE A 780 53.86 27.77 -22.76
N ASP A 781 52.82 27.40 -22.00
CA ASP A 781 52.96 26.98 -20.60
C ASP A 781 53.75 25.65 -20.52
N ASN A 782 55.02 25.73 -20.07
CA ASN A 782 55.90 24.57 -19.91
C ASN A 782 55.66 23.79 -18.59
N THR A 783 54.76 24.25 -17.71
CA THR A 783 54.28 23.44 -16.59
C THR A 783 53.16 22.51 -17.06
N GLY A 784 52.17 23.01 -17.81
CA GLY A 784 51.12 22.21 -18.43
C GLY A 784 51.60 21.39 -19.64
N PHE A 785 52.62 21.85 -20.37
CA PHE A 785 53.19 21.20 -21.56
C PHE A 785 54.72 21.07 -21.49
N PRO A 786 55.26 20.31 -20.52
CA PRO A 786 56.71 20.22 -20.29
C PRO A 786 57.43 19.59 -21.48
N GLY A 787 58.51 20.21 -21.95
CA GLY A 787 59.27 19.70 -23.10
C GLY A 787 58.57 19.89 -24.45
N ALA A 788 57.58 20.79 -24.53
CA ALA A 788 57.06 21.31 -25.79
C ALA A 788 58.17 21.94 -26.64
N VAL A 789 58.05 21.87 -27.96
CA VAL A 789 59.03 22.47 -28.87
C VAL A 789 58.65 23.92 -29.13
N THR A 790 59.58 24.86 -28.95
CA THR A 790 59.41 26.27 -29.32
C THR A 790 59.63 26.41 -30.83
N SER A 791 58.59 26.14 -31.61
CA SER A 791 58.64 26.17 -33.07
C SER A 791 57.22 26.19 -33.68
N TYR A 792 57.12 25.92 -34.99
CA TYR A 792 55.90 25.95 -35.78
C TYR A 792 55.04 24.70 -35.55
N TYR A 793 53.76 24.89 -35.22
CA TYR A 793 52.78 23.82 -35.08
C TYR A 793 51.63 23.99 -36.09
N TRP A 794 51.27 22.93 -36.80
CA TRP A 794 50.20 22.97 -37.81
C TRP A 794 48.80 23.12 -37.19
N SER A 795 47.96 23.93 -37.84
CA SER A 795 46.50 23.87 -37.69
C SER A 795 45.85 23.15 -38.87
N THR A 796 44.60 22.74 -38.71
CA THR A 796 43.77 22.17 -39.78
C THR A 796 43.20 23.23 -40.76
N SER A 797 43.53 24.51 -40.55
CA SER A 797 42.93 25.62 -41.29
C SER A 797 43.74 25.95 -42.56
N THR A 798 43.14 25.76 -43.74
CA THR A 798 43.74 26.20 -45.02
C THR A 798 43.76 27.74 -45.09
N ALA A 799 44.81 28.30 -45.71
CA ALA A 799 44.89 29.73 -45.98
C ALA A 799 43.97 30.10 -47.15
N VAL A 800 42.88 30.83 -46.87
CA VAL A 800 41.87 31.24 -47.88
C VAL A 800 42.49 31.97 -49.08
N HIS A 801 43.53 32.78 -48.83
CA HIS A 801 44.24 33.54 -49.87
C HIS A 801 45.20 32.69 -50.72
N ASN A 802 45.56 31.47 -50.29
CA ASN A 802 46.44 30.56 -51.02
C ASN A 802 46.22 29.10 -50.57
N GLN A 803 45.51 28.31 -51.37
CA GLN A 803 45.20 26.92 -51.04
C GLN A 803 46.42 25.97 -50.98
N SER A 804 47.60 26.38 -51.47
CA SER A 804 48.86 25.65 -51.24
C SER A 804 49.31 25.72 -49.79
N ASN A 805 48.81 26.70 -49.03
CA ASN A 805 49.24 26.99 -47.67
C ASN A 805 48.17 26.62 -46.63
N ALA A 806 48.63 26.36 -45.41
CA ALA A 806 47.81 26.25 -44.20
C ALA A 806 48.37 27.16 -43.10
N TRP A 807 47.56 27.46 -42.09
CA TRP A 807 47.98 28.28 -40.96
C TRP A 807 48.70 27.47 -39.88
N PHE A 808 49.55 28.13 -39.11
CA PHE A 808 50.33 27.58 -38.01
C PHE A 808 50.40 28.59 -36.86
N VAL A 809 50.78 28.11 -35.67
CA VAL A 809 51.20 28.97 -34.55
C VAL A 809 52.70 28.74 -34.28
N HIS A 810 53.46 29.80 -34.02
CA HIS A 810 54.89 29.72 -33.73
C HIS A 810 55.18 29.93 -32.22
N PHE A 811 55.35 28.85 -31.45
CA PHE A 811 55.49 28.91 -29.99
C PHE A 811 56.81 29.54 -29.47
N SER A 812 57.68 30.05 -30.33
CA SER A 812 58.81 30.89 -29.89
C SER A 812 58.38 32.33 -29.60
N ASP A 813 57.43 32.83 -30.40
CA ASP A 813 57.03 34.25 -30.47
C ASP A 813 55.51 34.46 -30.31
N GLY A 814 54.73 33.37 -30.31
CA GLY A 814 53.28 33.35 -30.14
C GLY A 814 52.45 33.70 -31.40
N TYR A 815 53.07 34.13 -32.50
CA TYR A 815 52.35 34.69 -33.65
C TYR A 815 51.75 33.63 -34.60
N ALA A 816 50.75 34.06 -35.38
CA ALA A 816 50.02 33.27 -36.38
C ALA A 816 49.70 34.10 -37.67
N MET A 817 50.70 34.79 -38.21
CA MET A 817 50.50 35.94 -39.11
C MET A 817 50.44 35.63 -40.61
N HIS A 818 50.81 34.42 -41.05
CA HIS A 818 50.65 33.99 -42.44
C HIS A 818 50.53 32.46 -42.55
N GLY A 819 50.02 31.97 -43.67
CA GLY A 819 50.09 30.54 -43.99
C GLY A 819 51.46 30.12 -44.52
N HIS A 820 51.82 28.85 -44.37
CA HIS A 820 53.00 28.23 -44.98
C HIS A 820 52.63 27.03 -45.84
N SER A 821 53.49 26.62 -46.78
CA SER A 821 53.22 25.50 -47.70
C SER A 821 52.87 24.21 -46.96
N LYS A 822 51.76 23.58 -47.35
CA LYS A 822 51.28 22.29 -46.84
C LYS A 822 52.27 21.13 -47.05
N SER A 823 53.24 21.28 -47.96
CA SER A 823 54.31 20.31 -48.20
C SER A 823 55.46 20.38 -47.19
N THR A 824 55.51 21.40 -46.34
CA THR A 824 56.54 21.55 -45.29
C THR A 824 56.19 20.74 -44.05
N SER A 825 57.18 20.17 -43.39
CA SER A 825 56.98 19.42 -42.15
C SER A 825 57.09 20.33 -40.92
N PHE A 826 56.01 20.46 -40.15
CA PHE A 826 55.96 21.18 -38.87
C PHE A 826 55.44 20.26 -37.75
N PHE A 827 55.50 20.71 -36.50
CA PHE A 827 55.07 19.92 -35.35
C PHE A 827 53.54 19.83 -35.24
N VAL A 828 53.09 18.87 -34.44
CA VAL A 828 51.67 18.58 -34.24
C VAL A 828 51.36 18.41 -32.75
N ARG A 829 50.33 19.11 -32.29
CA ARG A 829 49.71 18.93 -30.97
C ARG A 829 48.23 18.66 -31.23
N CYS A 830 47.75 17.53 -30.73
CA CYS A 830 46.37 17.08 -30.95
C CYS A 830 45.44 17.60 -29.86
N VAL A 831 44.21 17.89 -30.25
CA VAL A 831 43.13 18.36 -29.37
C VAL A 831 41.96 17.39 -29.41
N SER A 832 41.26 17.29 -28.29
CA SER A 832 39.95 16.64 -28.12
C SER A 832 39.04 17.62 -27.38
N LEU A 833 37.74 17.58 -27.66
CA LEU A 833 36.74 18.10 -26.74
C LEU A 833 36.58 17.14 -25.54
N GLU A 834 35.73 17.48 -24.56
CA GLU A 834 35.39 16.65 -23.39
C GLU A 834 34.95 15.20 -23.79
N PRO A 835 35.06 14.21 -22.87
CA PRO A 835 35.13 12.77 -23.19
C PRO A 835 34.08 12.21 -24.15
#